data_AF-A0A816N5G0-F1
#
_entry.id   AF-A0A816N5G0-F1
#
_cell.length_a   1.000
_cell.length_b   1.000
_cell.length_c   1.000
_cell.angle_alpha   90.00
_cell.angle_beta   90.00
_cell.angle_gamma   90.00
#
_symmetry.space_group_name_H-M   'P 1'
#
loop_
_entity.id
_entity.type
_entity.pdbx_description
1 polymer ?
#
loop_
_entity_poly.entity_id
_entity_poly.type
_entity_poly.pdbx_seq_one_letter_code
_entity_poly.pdbx_strand_id
1 'polypeptide(L)'
;MANAGGDGLLEHIRRMTDVAHEPHQYLLPICGYEKMPLVPLEIAVEELIDFLPNIQSFVYVAKQRCEEPADGLTQDESAAIMLYSMGWEPLDECLYVVLNNTLRSSDRRNLKPWLLYLRLFLNGIFRLPSITRTIYRGVKLNLKQSYITGKTVVWWGFSSCTTSINVLQSEQFLGKTGTRTMFTIECESGKDIRNHSFFPSEDEILLLAATQFKVIGCLDQGDLHVIQLKETKPPHPLLQPLPILAVSKDESSTMPTSIAPKVTHKLPNVNQTVSQLKTPAKDIEPSSVQLSDPATSRPHYRNHELEQIMANNKGSTELNLLSKQLTDRDMEIVVYYVLQNNQTLLRLSLFDNHIGDEGAQHIAGLIRYHKTLKEIRLNNNRIGDEGIHYFADALKNNQTLTTLSMQFNEIGDNGARYLAEALQINKTLKSIPLMRNKIGGKGAQYLIQALQHNQTIKSLELENNQIDVDGILLIADALRNNTTLTYVSLFNNQIEDQGAKHLATALRDNAALLTLNLSETNIGDEGAQYIADLIRHNKTLKEIRLNNNHISDKGIQYLADALKINQTLTTLSMQFNEIGDNGARYLAEALQINKTLKSVPLMRNRIGGKGAQYLIQALQHNQIIKSLELEANQIDTDGTLLIVNALRNNTTLTYVSLFNNQIEDQGAKHLATALRDNAALLTLNLSETNIGDEGAQYIADLIRHNKTLKEIRLNHNHIGDKGIQYLADALKNNQTLTSLSIEHNAIGDNGAKYVADVLGGNTTLKHLYLKYNKIGEAGSQHLNASQLNNKHLTLHF
;
A
#
# COMPACT_ATOMS: atom_id res chain seq x y z
N MET A 1 -20.54 -20.34 -30.88
CA MET A 1 -19.70 -21.55 -30.85
C MET A 1 -18.25 -21.11 -30.74
N ALA A 2 -17.41 -21.58 -29.84
CA ALA A 2 -17.59 -22.29 -28.57
C ALA A 2 -16.24 -22.12 -27.88
N ASN A 3 -16.23 -21.54 -26.68
CA ASN A 3 -15.27 -21.78 -25.59
C ASN A 3 -15.77 -20.98 -24.38
N ALA A 4 -16.90 -21.43 -23.84
CA ALA A 4 -17.43 -21.03 -22.54
C ALA A 4 -18.19 -22.21 -21.91
N GLY A 5 -17.80 -23.44 -22.25
CA GLY A 5 -18.50 -24.67 -21.84
C GLY A 5 -17.73 -25.53 -20.83
N GLY A 6 -16.54 -25.10 -20.42
CA GLY A 6 -15.70 -25.81 -19.45
C GLY A 6 -15.87 -25.30 -18.02
N ASP A 7 -15.85 -23.98 -17.82
CA ASP A 7 -15.76 -23.40 -16.47
C ASP A 7 -17.11 -23.29 -15.76
N GLY A 8 -18.21 -22.99 -16.47
CA GLY A 8 -19.56 -22.98 -15.87
C GLY A 8 -20.05 -24.34 -15.38
N LEU A 9 -19.38 -25.43 -15.75
CA LEU A 9 -19.78 -26.80 -15.44
C LEU A 9 -19.34 -27.25 -14.02
N LEU A 10 -18.16 -26.80 -13.57
CA LEU A 10 -17.68 -27.01 -12.20
C LEU A 10 -18.41 -26.10 -11.22
N GLU A 11 -18.82 -24.91 -11.67
CA GLU A 11 -19.62 -23.94 -10.91
C GLU A 11 -21.02 -24.47 -10.53
N HIS A 12 -21.63 -25.24 -11.42
CA HIS A 12 -23.00 -25.74 -11.30
C HIS A 12 -23.15 -26.93 -10.31
N ILE A 13 -22.13 -27.79 -10.20
CA ILE A 13 -22.16 -29.04 -9.41
C ILE A 13 -22.27 -28.77 -7.88
N ARG A 14 -21.80 -27.62 -7.40
CA ARG A 14 -21.83 -27.29 -5.95
C ARG A 14 -23.20 -26.77 -5.46
N ARG A 15 -24.01 -26.13 -6.31
CA ARG A 15 -25.37 -25.67 -5.98
C ARG A 15 -26.33 -26.82 -5.62
N MET A 16 -26.04 -28.02 -6.11
CA MET A 16 -26.81 -29.25 -5.89
C MET A 16 -26.33 -30.09 -4.69
N THR A 17 -25.12 -29.85 -4.17
CA THR A 17 -24.43 -30.76 -3.23
C THR A 17 -24.28 -30.25 -1.79
N ASP A 18 -24.75 -29.03 -1.49
CA ASP A 18 -24.50 -28.33 -0.22
C ASP A 18 -25.27 -28.86 1.02
N VAL A 19 -26.29 -29.71 0.84
CA VAL A 19 -27.09 -30.30 1.93
C VAL A 19 -26.31 -31.30 2.81
N ALA A 20 -25.06 -31.59 2.44
CA ALA A 20 -24.11 -32.32 3.27
C ALA A 20 -23.64 -31.49 4.49
N HIS A 21 -23.77 -30.16 4.44
CA HIS A 21 -23.26 -29.24 5.45
C HIS A 21 -24.37 -28.65 6.34
N GLU A 22 -25.55 -29.27 6.35
CA GLU A 22 -26.64 -28.83 7.24
C GLU A 22 -26.26 -29.05 8.70
N PRO A 23 -26.43 -28.04 9.58
CA PRO A 23 -26.06 -28.14 10.97
C PRO A 23 -26.90 -29.21 11.68
N HIS A 24 -26.25 -30.03 12.50
CA HIS A 24 -26.92 -31.05 13.31
C HIS A 24 -27.79 -30.46 14.44
N GLN A 25 -27.67 -29.15 14.70
CA GLN A 25 -28.41 -28.43 15.72
C GLN A 25 -29.53 -27.60 15.09
N TYR A 26 -30.64 -27.48 15.82
CA TYR A 26 -31.73 -26.59 15.44
C TYR A 26 -31.28 -25.14 15.67
N LEU A 27 -31.27 -24.34 14.61
CA LEU A 27 -30.88 -22.94 14.69
C LEU A 27 -32.08 -22.04 15.01
N LEU A 28 -31.80 -20.79 15.39
CA LEU A 28 -32.84 -19.77 15.57
C LEU A 28 -33.53 -19.45 14.23
N PRO A 29 -34.80 -19.02 14.22
CA PRO A 29 -35.50 -18.62 12.98
C PRO A 29 -34.75 -17.53 12.20
N ILE A 30 -34.91 -17.54 10.88
CA ILE A 30 -34.47 -16.48 9.98
C ILE A 30 -35.55 -15.39 10.03
N CYS A 31 -35.20 -14.24 10.63
CA CYS A 31 -36.09 -13.10 10.84
C CYS A 31 -35.34 -11.78 10.72
N GLY A 32 -36.06 -10.66 10.77
CA GLY A 32 -35.55 -9.30 10.62
C GLY A 32 -35.77 -8.73 9.21
N TYR A 33 -35.75 -9.56 8.17
CA TYR A 33 -35.98 -9.10 6.79
C TYR A 33 -37.43 -8.67 6.56
N GLU A 34 -38.40 -9.25 7.28
CA GLU A 34 -39.82 -8.90 7.17
C GLU A 34 -40.11 -7.45 7.58
N LYS A 35 -39.18 -6.83 8.33
CA LYS A 35 -39.24 -5.44 8.78
C LYS A 35 -38.52 -4.48 7.82
N MET A 36 -37.80 -5.00 6.84
CA MET A 36 -37.06 -4.17 5.89
C MET A 36 -38.00 -3.60 4.81
N PRO A 37 -37.72 -2.39 4.30
CA PRO A 37 -38.43 -1.85 3.15
C PRO A 37 -38.12 -2.66 1.88
N LEU A 38 -39.03 -2.65 0.91
CA LEU A 38 -38.70 -3.05 -0.45
C LEU A 38 -37.92 -1.92 -1.11
N VAL A 39 -36.76 -2.25 -1.65
CA VAL A 39 -35.83 -1.31 -2.30
C VAL A 39 -35.38 -1.90 -3.65
N PRO A 40 -34.90 -1.07 -4.60
CA PRO A 40 -34.27 -1.54 -5.82
C PRO A 40 -33.12 -2.51 -5.55
N LEU A 41 -32.83 -3.41 -6.50
CA LEU A 41 -31.83 -4.46 -6.31
C LEU A 41 -30.43 -3.89 -6.02
N GLU A 42 -30.08 -2.76 -6.62
CA GLU A 42 -28.81 -2.08 -6.37
C GLU A 42 -28.64 -1.73 -4.89
N ILE A 43 -29.69 -1.19 -4.27
CA ILE A 43 -29.70 -0.83 -2.85
C ILE A 43 -29.75 -2.10 -2.00
N ALA A 44 -30.50 -3.11 -2.43
CA ALA A 44 -30.67 -4.34 -1.69
C ALA A 44 -29.35 -5.11 -1.46
N VAL A 45 -28.36 -4.90 -2.34
CA VAL A 45 -27.05 -5.54 -2.26
C VAL A 45 -25.94 -4.63 -1.73
N GLU A 46 -26.22 -3.36 -1.38
CA GLU A 46 -25.17 -2.39 -0.98
C GLU A 46 -24.30 -2.93 0.17
N GLU A 47 -24.93 -3.44 1.22
CA GLU A 47 -24.25 -4.04 2.38
C GLU A 47 -23.54 -5.37 2.07
N LEU A 48 -23.78 -5.95 0.89
CA LEU A 48 -23.13 -7.18 0.45
C LEU A 48 -21.85 -6.91 -0.34
N ILE A 49 -21.65 -5.71 -0.87
CA ILE A 49 -20.50 -5.35 -1.72
C ILE A 49 -19.18 -5.59 -0.98
N ASP A 50 -19.16 -5.31 0.33
CA ASP A 50 -17.99 -5.45 1.19
C ASP A 50 -17.40 -6.87 1.22
N PHE A 51 -18.22 -7.90 0.99
CA PHE A 51 -17.78 -9.31 0.99
C PHE A 51 -18.23 -10.09 -0.27
N LEU A 52 -18.81 -9.41 -1.25
CA LEU A 52 -19.14 -9.91 -2.59
C LEU A 52 -18.72 -8.85 -3.62
N PRO A 53 -17.42 -8.62 -3.86
CA PRO A 53 -16.92 -7.44 -4.58
C PRO A 53 -17.40 -7.34 -6.03
N ASN A 54 -17.72 -8.48 -6.66
CA ASN A 54 -18.21 -8.52 -8.04
C ASN A 54 -19.74 -8.39 -8.18
N ILE A 55 -20.49 -8.31 -7.07
CA ILE A 55 -21.96 -8.39 -7.08
C ILE A 55 -22.62 -7.32 -7.94
N GLN A 56 -22.07 -6.11 -7.98
CA GLN A 56 -22.64 -5.00 -8.75
C GLN A 56 -22.66 -5.28 -10.25
N SER A 57 -21.60 -5.90 -10.78
CA SER A 57 -21.51 -6.31 -12.19
C SER A 57 -22.60 -7.34 -12.52
N PHE A 58 -22.87 -8.26 -11.60
CA PHE A 58 -23.90 -9.29 -11.78
C PHE A 58 -25.32 -8.75 -11.57
N VAL A 59 -25.53 -7.75 -10.71
CA VAL A 59 -26.80 -7.00 -10.60
C VAL A 59 -27.16 -6.37 -11.93
N TYR A 60 -26.20 -5.71 -12.59
CA TYR A 60 -26.41 -5.12 -13.91
C TYR A 60 -26.87 -6.18 -14.94
N VAL A 61 -26.16 -7.32 -15.00
CA VAL A 61 -26.51 -8.43 -15.91
C VAL A 61 -27.90 -9.00 -15.60
N ALA A 62 -28.23 -9.20 -14.31
CA ALA A 62 -29.52 -9.72 -13.89
C ALA A 62 -30.68 -8.79 -14.28
N LYS A 63 -30.52 -7.47 -14.10
CA LYS A 63 -31.56 -6.49 -14.46
C LYS A 63 -31.79 -6.40 -15.97
N GLN A 64 -30.71 -6.43 -16.77
CA GLN A 64 -30.78 -6.45 -18.23
C GLN A 64 -31.55 -7.66 -18.78
N ARG A 65 -31.47 -8.80 -18.10
CA ARG A 65 -32.22 -10.01 -18.50
C ARG A 65 -33.66 -10.06 -17.98
N CYS A 66 -34.04 -9.10 -17.12
CA CYS A 66 -35.35 -9.04 -16.46
C CYS A 66 -36.12 -7.76 -16.82
N GLU A 67 -35.88 -7.14 -17.98
CA GLU A 67 -36.58 -5.91 -18.41
C GLU A 67 -38.10 -6.08 -18.49
N GLU A 68 -38.57 -7.26 -18.94
CA GLU A 68 -39.98 -7.65 -18.99
C GLU A 68 -40.20 -8.97 -18.23
N PRO A 69 -40.26 -8.92 -16.88
CA PRO A 69 -40.31 -10.12 -16.06
C PRO A 69 -41.66 -10.83 -16.18
N ALA A 70 -41.63 -12.17 -16.18
CA ALA A 70 -42.83 -13.01 -16.14
C ALA A 70 -43.53 -12.97 -14.77
N ASP A 71 -44.67 -13.66 -14.67
CA ASP A 71 -45.35 -13.98 -13.40
C ASP A 71 -45.76 -12.76 -12.54
N GLY A 72 -45.81 -11.58 -13.19
CA GLY A 72 -46.22 -10.32 -12.58
C GLY A 72 -45.20 -9.71 -11.61
N LEU A 73 -43.97 -10.24 -11.55
CA LEU A 73 -42.91 -9.70 -10.70
C LEU A 73 -42.44 -8.33 -11.19
N THR A 74 -41.82 -7.54 -10.31
CA THR A 74 -41.07 -6.35 -10.76
C THR A 74 -39.72 -6.76 -11.36
N GLN A 75 -39.08 -5.86 -12.11
CA GLN A 75 -37.74 -6.10 -12.65
C GLN A 75 -36.75 -6.43 -11.52
N ASP A 76 -36.79 -5.70 -10.40
CA ASP A 76 -35.89 -5.92 -9.26
C ASP A 76 -36.15 -7.25 -8.54
N GLU A 77 -37.42 -7.66 -8.39
CA GLU A 77 -37.78 -8.96 -7.81
C GLU A 77 -37.29 -10.12 -8.68
N SER A 78 -37.56 -10.05 -9.98
CA SER A 78 -37.09 -11.05 -10.95
C SER A 78 -35.57 -11.09 -11.05
N ALA A 79 -34.91 -9.93 -11.07
CA ALA A 79 -33.46 -9.82 -11.09
C ALA A 79 -32.82 -10.32 -9.79
N ALA A 80 -33.45 -10.14 -8.63
CA ALA A 80 -32.97 -10.71 -7.37
C ALA A 80 -32.97 -12.24 -7.41
N ILE A 81 -34.02 -12.85 -7.97
CA ILE A 81 -34.12 -14.30 -8.15
C ILE A 81 -33.06 -14.79 -9.14
N MET A 82 -32.90 -14.06 -10.26
CA MET A 82 -31.88 -14.39 -11.26
C MET A 82 -30.47 -14.31 -10.67
N LEU A 83 -30.16 -13.26 -9.92
CA LEU A 83 -28.86 -13.08 -9.28
C LEU A 83 -28.52 -14.25 -8.35
N TYR A 84 -29.49 -14.78 -7.61
CA TYR A 84 -29.30 -15.98 -6.78
C TYR A 84 -28.94 -17.23 -7.60
N SER A 85 -29.41 -17.32 -8.84
CA SER A 85 -29.13 -18.47 -9.71
C SER A 85 -27.83 -18.35 -10.52
N MET A 86 -27.16 -17.19 -10.49
CA MET A 86 -25.91 -16.95 -11.22
C MET A 86 -24.71 -17.56 -10.48
N GLY A 87 -23.77 -18.12 -11.25
CA GLY A 87 -22.44 -18.52 -10.79
C GLY A 87 -21.37 -17.62 -11.40
N TRP A 88 -20.27 -17.45 -10.69
CA TRP A 88 -19.07 -16.73 -11.15
C TRP A 88 -17.82 -17.16 -10.39
N GLU A 89 -16.64 -16.86 -10.97
CA GLU A 89 -15.35 -17.12 -10.35
C GLU A 89 -14.83 -15.94 -9.51
N PRO A 90 -14.23 -16.20 -8.34
CA PRO A 90 -14.09 -17.52 -7.72
C PRO A 90 -15.41 -18.00 -7.08
N LEU A 91 -15.63 -19.32 -7.07
CA LEU A 91 -16.90 -19.96 -6.70
C LEU A 91 -17.39 -19.68 -5.28
N ASP A 92 -16.46 -19.49 -4.36
CA ASP A 92 -16.72 -19.13 -2.97
C ASP A 92 -17.20 -17.68 -2.80
N GLU A 93 -17.11 -16.85 -3.84
CA GLU A 93 -17.72 -15.52 -3.90
C GLU A 93 -19.09 -15.51 -4.61
N CYS A 94 -19.63 -16.66 -5.05
CA CYS A 94 -20.98 -16.71 -5.61
C CYS A 94 -22.03 -16.35 -4.54
N LEU A 95 -22.98 -15.46 -4.87
CA LEU A 95 -24.00 -15.01 -3.91
C LEU A 95 -24.76 -16.17 -3.25
N TYR A 96 -25.14 -17.21 -4.00
CA TYR A 96 -25.85 -18.35 -3.42
C TYR A 96 -24.99 -19.16 -2.46
N VAL A 97 -23.68 -19.26 -2.69
CA VAL A 97 -22.73 -19.98 -1.84
C VAL A 97 -22.59 -19.25 -0.51
N VAL A 98 -22.31 -17.94 -0.55
CA VAL A 98 -22.11 -17.13 0.65
C VAL A 98 -23.41 -16.98 1.44
N LEU A 99 -24.55 -16.78 0.76
CA LEU A 99 -25.85 -16.70 1.41
C LEU A 99 -26.20 -18.01 2.11
N ASN A 100 -26.12 -19.15 1.44
CA ASN A 100 -26.45 -20.44 2.05
C ASN A 100 -25.50 -20.81 3.20
N ASN A 101 -24.22 -20.45 3.12
CA ASN A 101 -23.29 -20.60 4.24
C ASN A 101 -23.69 -19.71 5.42
N THR A 102 -24.12 -18.47 5.16
CA THR A 102 -24.60 -17.55 6.18
C THR A 102 -25.87 -18.07 6.86
N LEU A 103 -26.82 -18.62 6.10
CA LEU A 103 -28.07 -19.19 6.62
C LEU A 103 -27.83 -20.40 7.55
N ARG A 104 -26.77 -21.17 7.28
CA ARG A 104 -26.32 -22.33 8.09
C ARG A 104 -25.49 -21.95 9.31
N SER A 105 -25.05 -20.69 9.45
CA SER A 105 -24.30 -20.21 10.62
C SER A 105 -25.17 -20.17 11.87
N SER A 106 -24.67 -20.66 13.00
CA SER A 106 -25.35 -20.49 14.29
C SER A 106 -25.39 -19.05 14.77
N ASP A 107 -24.49 -18.18 14.28
CA ASP A 107 -24.49 -16.75 14.59
C ASP A 107 -25.44 -15.99 13.65
N ARG A 108 -26.65 -15.71 14.15
CA ARG A 108 -27.67 -14.96 13.39
C ARG A 108 -27.32 -13.50 13.14
N ARG A 109 -26.32 -12.93 13.80
CA ARG A 109 -25.86 -11.55 13.52
C ARG A 109 -25.29 -11.43 12.11
N ASN A 110 -24.76 -12.54 11.55
CA ASN A 110 -24.21 -12.58 10.20
C ASN A 110 -25.29 -12.39 9.11
N LEU A 111 -26.58 -12.55 9.43
CA LEU A 111 -27.67 -12.28 8.49
C LEU A 111 -27.97 -10.79 8.34
N LYS A 112 -27.42 -9.91 9.20
CA LYS A 112 -27.73 -8.47 9.20
C LYS A 112 -27.48 -7.80 7.83
N PRO A 113 -26.35 -8.02 7.13
CA PRO A 113 -26.12 -7.43 5.80
C PRO A 113 -27.11 -7.94 4.75
N TRP A 114 -27.65 -9.14 4.94
CA TRP A 114 -28.52 -9.81 3.98
C TRP A 114 -29.99 -9.40 4.08
N LEU A 115 -30.40 -8.62 5.08
CA LEU A 115 -31.83 -8.41 5.36
C LEU A 115 -32.55 -7.66 4.23
N LEU A 116 -31.91 -6.70 3.57
CA LEU A 116 -32.50 -5.98 2.43
C LEU A 116 -32.61 -6.88 1.19
N TYR A 117 -31.54 -7.63 0.87
CA TYR A 117 -31.57 -8.61 -0.22
C TYR A 117 -32.62 -9.70 0.02
N LEU A 118 -32.63 -10.33 1.21
CA LEU A 118 -33.61 -11.35 1.59
C LEU A 118 -35.04 -10.82 1.54
N ARG A 119 -35.26 -9.56 1.92
CA ARG A 119 -36.57 -8.91 1.81
C ARG A 119 -37.04 -8.83 0.36
N LEU A 120 -36.22 -8.33 -0.55
CA LEU A 120 -36.55 -8.21 -1.98
C LEU A 120 -36.73 -9.60 -2.62
N PHE A 121 -35.76 -10.48 -2.41
CA PHE A 121 -35.74 -11.84 -2.96
C PHE A 121 -36.95 -12.66 -2.50
N LEU A 122 -37.23 -12.72 -1.19
CA LEU A 122 -38.37 -13.48 -0.67
C LEU A 122 -39.71 -12.88 -1.09
N ASN A 123 -39.81 -11.55 -1.26
CA ASN A 123 -41.03 -10.93 -1.76
C ASN A 123 -41.37 -11.42 -3.18
N GLY A 124 -40.38 -11.48 -4.07
CA GLY A 124 -40.56 -12.08 -5.40
C GLY A 124 -40.92 -13.56 -5.33
N ILE A 125 -40.16 -14.35 -4.56
CA ILE A 125 -40.36 -15.80 -4.41
C ILE A 125 -41.75 -16.16 -3.86
N PHE A 126 -42.29 -15.40 -2.90
CA PHE A 126 -43.62 -15.68 -2.34
C PHE A 126 -44.78 -15.39 -3.31
N ARG A 127 -44.55 -14.54 -4.33
CA ARG A 127 -45.55 -14.23 -5.37
C ARG A 127 -45.65 -15.33 -6.43
N LEU A 128 -44.63 -16.16 -6.57
CA LEU A 128 -44.66 -17.32 -7.46
C LEU A 128 -45.57 -18.43 -6.90
N PRO A 129 -46.31 -19.17 -7.74
CA PRO A 129 -47.16 -20.26 -7.29
C PRO A 129 -46.33 -21.38 -6.65
N SER A 130 -46.81 -21.93 -5.54
CA SER A 130 -46.21 -23.13 -4.95
C SER A 130 -46.57 -24.37 -5.76
N ILE A 131 -45.62 -25.28 -5.91
CA ILE A 131 -45.86 -26.60 -6.50
C ILE A 131 -46.04 -27.64 -5.40
N THR A 132 -46.99 -28.55 -5.62
CA THR A 132 -47.22 -29.70 -4.74
C THR A 132 -47.05 -30.98 -5.58
N ARG A 133 -45.83 -31.51 -5.59
CA ARG A 133 -45.45 -32.73 -6.34
C ARG A 133 -44.14 -33.30 -5.82
N THR A 134 -43.80 -34.50 -6.25
CA THR A 134 -42.47 -35.07 -5.97
C THR A 134 -41.40 -34.33 -6.76
N ILE A 135 -40.34 -33.89 -6.07
CA ILE A 135 -39.14 -33.30 -6.66
C ILE A 135 -37.90 -34.07 -6.22
N TYR A 136 -36.80 -33.87 -6.94
CA TYR A 136 -35.57 -34.62 -6.73
C TYR A 136 -34.36 -33.69 -6.61
N ARG A 137 -33.38 -34.12 -5.80
CA ARG A 137 -32.07 -33.46 -5.64
C ARG A 137 -30.98 -34.52 -5.51
N GLY A 138 -29.83 -34.30 -6.14
CA GLY A 138 -28.72 -35.26 -6.16
C GLY A 138 -27.46 -34.72 -5.51
N VAL A 139 -26.77 -35.55 -4.72
CA VAL A 139 -25.50 -35.21 -4.06
C VAL A 139 -24.47 -36.31 -4.30
N LYS A 140 -23.25 -35.99 -4.74
CA LYS A 140 -22.16 -36.97 -4.97
C LYS A 140 -21.42 -37.39 -3.67
N LEU A 141 -22.17 -37.73 -2.63
CA LEU A 141 -21.69 -38.24 -1.33
C LEU A 141 -22.70 -39.26 -0.79
N ASN A 142 -22.28 -40.12 0.14
CA ASN A 142 -23.20 -40.94 0.94
C ASN A 142 -23.65 -40.14 2.18
N LEU A 143 -24.91 -39.74 2.22
CA LEU A 143 -25.50 -39.00 3.34
C LEU A 143 -26.43 -39.85 4.20
N LYS A 144 -26.54 -41.17 3.96
CA LYS A 144 -27.48 -42.04 4.66
C LYS A 144 -27.38 -41.95 6.18
N GLN A 145 -26.15 -41.86 6.71
CA GLN A 145 -25.93 -41.79 8.16
C GLN A 145 -26.48 -40.50 8.79
N SER A 146 -26.59 -39.42 8.02
CA SER A 146 -27.10 -38.13 8.48
C SER A 146 -28.64 -38.02 8.43
N TYR A 147 -29.32 -38.94 7.74
CA TYR A 147 -30.77 -38.92 7.53
C TYR A 147 -31.41 -40.23 8.01
N ILE A 148 -31.75 -40.27 9.29
CA ILE A 148 -32.32 -41.45 9.95
C ILE A 148 -33.84 -41.49 9.76
N THR A 149 -34.39 -42.58 9.23
CA THR A 149 -35.84 -42.78 9.05
C THR A 149 -36.62 -42.46 10.33
N GLY A 150 -37.68 -41.66 10.20
CA GLY A 150 -38.52 -41.17 11.28
C GLY A 150 -38.06 -39.88 11.94
N LYS A 151 -36.81 -39.43 11.70
CA LYS A 151 -36.30 -38.15 12.22
C LYS A 151 -36.73 -36.97 11.37
N THR A 152 -36.78 -35.82 12.02
CA THR A 152 -36.99 -34.52 11.39
C THR A 152 -35.63 -33.88 11.09
N VAL A 153 -35.50 -33.31 9.90
CA VAL A 153 -34.33 -32.56 9.45
C VAL A 153 -34.78 -31.21 8.91
N VAL A 154 -33.91 -30.20 8.99
CA VAL A 154 -34.17 -28.85 8.45
C VAL A 154 -33.06 -28.53 7.47
N TRP A 155 -33.42 -28.07 6.28
CA TRP A 155 -32.48 -27.50 5.32
C TRP A 155 -32.48 -25.98 5.48
N TRP A 156 -31.42 -25.43 6.08
CA TRP A 156 -31.33 -24.02 6.43
C TRP A 156 -30.99 -23.14 5.23
N GLY A 157 -30.31 -23.67 4.21
CA GLY A 157 -30.09 -22.97 2.93
C GLY A 157 -31.25 -23.13 1.95
N PHE A 158 -31.32 -22.25 0.95
CA PHE A 158 -32.20 -22.45 -0.20
C PHE A 158 -31.67 -23.59 -1.07
N SER A 159 -32.55 -24.50 -1.49
CA SER A 159 -32.14 -25.74 -2.17
C SER A 159 -32.75 -25.87 -3.56
N SER A 160 -31.90 -25.90 -4.58
CA SER A 160 -32.31 -26.14 -5.97
C SER A 160 -32.69 -27.61 -6.19
N CYS A 161 -33.82 -27.85 -6.82
CA CYS A 161 -34.35 -29.18 -7.10
C CYS A 161 -34.88 -29.23 -8.52
N THR A 162 -35.09 -30.44 -9.03
CA THR A 162 -35.70 -30.65 -10.35
C THR A 162 -36.92 -31.55 -10.24
N THR A 163 -37.86 -31.38 -11.15
CA THR A 163 -39.00 -32.31 -11.30
C THR A 163 -38.64 -33.54 -12.14
N SER A 164 -37.48 -33.53 -12.83
CA SER A 164 -37.08 -34.54 -13.79
C SER A 164 -35.95 -35.42 -13.26
N ILE A 165 -36.23 -36.72 -13.12
CA ILE A 165 -35.19 -37.71 -12.76
C ILE A 165 -34.11 -37.83 -13.86
N ASN A 166 -34.46 -37.57 -15.12
CA ASN A 166 -33.52 -37.63 -16.24
C ASN A 166 -32.46 -36.53 -16.14
N VAL A 167 -32.82 -35.36 -15.60
CA VAL A 167 -31.87 -34.28 -15.32
C VAL A 167 -30.84 -34.77 -14.29
N LEU A 168 -31.26 -35.45 -13.22
CA LEU A 168 -30.32 -35.98 -12.23
C LEU A 168 -29.36 -37.03 -12.78
N GLN A 169 -29.78 -37.84 -13.76
CA GLN A 169 -28.93 -38.89 -14.34
C GLN A 169 -27.75 -38.36 -15.16
N SER A 170 -27.71 -37.07 -15.48
CA SER A 170 -26.56 -36.45 -16.11
C SER A 170 -25.38 -36.41 -15.13
N GLU A 171 -24.16 -36.67 -15.64
CA GLU A 171 -22.92 -36.59 -14.84
C GLU A 171 -22.67 -35.19 -14.26
N GLN A 172 -23.36 -34.15 -14.76
CA GLN A 172 -23.30 -32.78 -14.25
C GLN A 172 -24.10 -32.61 -12.95
N PHE A 173 -25.00 -33.55 -12.63
CA PHE A 173 -25.83 -33.51 -11.44
C PHE A 173 -25.47 -34.67 -10.51
N LEU A 174 -26.23 -35.77 -10.53
CA LEU A 174 -25.97 -36.94 -9.72
C LEU A 174 -25.03 -37.92 -10.42
N GLY A 175 -25.17 -38.08 -11.74
CA GLY A 175 -24.46 -39.09 -12.52
C GLY A 175 -24.97 -40.51 -12.28
N LYS A 176 -24.41 -41.47 -13.04
CA LYS A 176 -24.82 -42.89 -12.98
C LYS A 176 -23.84 -43.78 -12.22
N THR A 177 -22.69 -43.25 -11.81
CA THR A 177 -21.62 -44.00 -11.14
C THR A 177 -21.02 -43.21 -9.98
N GLY A 178 -20.37 -43.89 -9.05
CA GLY A 178 -19.75 -43.30 -7.86
C GLY A 178 -20.72 -43.15 -6.69
N THR A 179 -20.17 -43.10 -5.47
CA THR A 179 -20.95 -42.99 -4.23
C THR A 179 -21.78 -41.71 -4.22
N ARG A 180 -23.10 -41.85 -4.19
CA ARG A 180 -24.00 -40.72 -4.37
C ARG A 180 -25.35 -40.92 -3.67
N THR A 181 -25.99 -39.80 -3.33
CA THR A 181 -27.27 -39.74 -2.64
C THR A 181 -28.31 -39.04 -3.51
N MET A 182 -29.47 -39.66 -3.70
CA MET A 182 -30.64 -39.05 -4.34
C MET A 182 -31.73 -38.78 -3.32
N PHE A 183 -32.11 -37.53 -3.16
CA PHE A 183 -33.30 -37.15 -2.40
C PHE A 183 -34.53 -37.23 -3.28
N THR A 184 -35.56 -37.91 -2.79
CA THR A 184 -36.92 -37.88 -3.35
C THR A 184 -37.80 -37.19 -2.34
N ILE A 185 -38.37 -36.04 -2.71
CA ILE A 185 -39.02 -35.12 -1.76
C ILE A 185 -40.49 -34.96 -2.13
N GLU A 186 -41.40 -35.38 -1.25
CA GLU A 186 -42.81 -34.97 -1.30
C GLU A 186 -42.86 -33.49 -0.90
N CYS A 187 -42.87 -32.60 -1.90
CA CYS A 187 -42.81 -31.16 -1.74
C CYS A 187 -44.22 -30.54 -1.74
N GLU A 188 -44.46 -29.58 -0.83
CA GLU A 188 -45.70 -28.81 -0.73
C GLU A 188 -45.50 -27.32 -1.07
N SER A 189 -44.29 -26.76 -0.87
CA SER A 189 -44.05 -25.32 -0.94
C SER A 189 -43.02 -24.83 -1.97
N GLY A 190 -42.44 -25.74 -2.75
CA GLY A 190 -41.41 -25.41 -3.76
C GLY A 190 -41.89 -24.40 -4.79
N LYS A 191 -40.97 -23.59 -5.30
CA LYS A 191 -41.26 -22.49 -6.24
C LYS A 191 -40.61 -22.76 -7.59
N ASP A 192 -41.39 -22.77 -8.66
CA ASP A 192 -40.85 -22.85 -10.02
C ASP A 192 -40.24 -21.48 -10.37
N ILE A 193 -38.92 -21.42 -10.49
CA ILE A 193 -38.18 -20.18 -10.79
C ILE A 193 -37.62 -20.18 -12.21
N ARG A 194 -38.08 -21.08 -13.07
CA ARG A 194 -37.53 -21.27 -14.42
C ARG A 194 -37.51 -20.01 -15.26
N ASN A 195 -38.56 -19.18 -15.17
CA ASN A 195 -38.66 -17.92 -15.91
C ASN A 195 -37.77 -16.81 -15.33
N HIS A 196 -37.20 -17.02 -14.14
CA HIS A 196 -36.44 -16.05 -13.37
C HIS A 196 -35.03 -16.56 -13.02
N SER A 197 -34.62 -17.71 -13.57
CA SER A 197 -33.31 -18.31 -13.36
C SER A 197 -32.39 -18.01 -14.55
N PHE A 198 -31.09 -17.93 -14.28
CA PHE A 198 -30.06 -17.79 -15.30
C PHE A 198 -29.97 -19.04 -16.21
N PHE A 199 -30.51 -20.17 -15.75
CA PHE A 199 -30.54 -21.45 -16.46
C PHE A 199 -31.99 -21.95 -16.68
N PRO A 200 -32.76 -21.33 -17.59
CA PRO A 200 -34.19 -21.63 -17.78
C PRO A 200 -34.47 -23.05 -18.32
N SER A 201 -33.45 -23.76 -18.82
CA SER A 201 -33.57 -25.14 -19.32
C SER A 201 -33.60 -26.21 -18.23
N GLU A 202 -33.44 -25.85 -16.95
CA GLU A 202 -33.21 -26.80 -15.85
C GLU A 202 -34.48 -27.23 -15.08
N ASP A 203 -35.66 -26.74 -15.48
CA ASP A 203 -36.92 -26.96 -14.77
C ASP A 203 -36.78 -26.70 -13.26
N GLU A 204 -36.09 -25.59 -12.94
CA GLU A 204 -35.58 -25.35 -11.60
C GLU A 204 -36.70 -25.04 -10.59
N ILE A 205 -36.77 -25.89 -9.57
CA ILE A 205 -37.64 -25.71 -8.40
C ILE A 205 -36.78 -25.31 -7.22
N LEU A 206 -37.04 -24.14 -6.63
CA LEU A 206 -36.37 -23.68 -5.44
C LEU A 206 -37.18 -24.04 -4.18
N LEU A 207 -36.55 -24.77 -3.26
CA LEU A 207 -37.04 -24.92 -1.89
C LEU A 207 -36.54 -23.75 -1.03
N LEU A 208 -37.44 -23.24 -0.18
CA LEU A 208 -37.13 -22.12 0.71
C LEU A 208 -36.08 -22.50 1.76
N ALA A 209 -35.35 -21.51 2.25
CA ALA A 209 -34.51 -21.65 3.43
C ALA A 209 -35.33 -22.07 4.66
N ALA A 210 -34.70 -22.84 5.54
CA ALA A 210 -35.29 -23.42 6.74
C ALA A 210 -36.51 -24.33 6.50
N THR A 211 -36.55 -25.06 5.38
CA THR A 211 -37.61 -26.03 5.10
C THR A 211 -37.42 -27.29 5.95
N GLN A 212 -38.50 -27.74 6.62
CA GLN A 212 -38.47 -28.89 7.51
C GLN A 212 -39.00 -30.16 6.81
N PHE A 213 -38.27 -31.26 6.93
CA PHE A 213 -38.65 -32.56 6.38
C PHE A 213 -38.71 -33.63 7.45
N LYS A 214 -39.59 -34.62 7.24
CA LYS A 214 -39.51 -35.92 7.90
C LYS A 214 -38.86 -36.92 6.95
N VAL A 215 -37.84 -37.64 7.44
CA VAL A 215 -37.24 -38.75 6.68
C VAL A 215 -38.21 -39.92 6.73
N ILE A 216 -38.80 -40.30 5.59
CA ILE A 216 -39.82 -41.36 5.52
C ILE A 216 -39.24 -42.71 5.09
N GLY A 217 -38.07 -42.72 4.44
CA GLY A 217 -37.41 -43.95 4.03
C GLY A 217 -35.99 -43.73 3.51
N CYS A 218 -35.18 -44.78 3.57
CA CYS A 218 -33.87 -44.84 2.93
C CYS A 218 -33.70 -46.19 2.21
N LEU A 219 -33.23 -46.17 0.96
CA LEU A 219 -33.02 -47.35 0.14
C LEU A 219 -31.60 -47.32 -0.45
N ASP A 220 -30.89 -48.44 -0.41
CA ASP A 220 -29.57 -48.57 -1.04
C ASP A 220 -29.66 -49.41 -2.31
N GLN A 221 -29.02 -48.94 -3.37
CA GLN A 221 -28.86 -49.64 -4.64
C GLN A 221 -27.41 -49.49 -5.11
N GLY A 222 -26.52 -50.35 -4.61
CA GLY A 222 -25.10 -50.31 -4.94
C GLY A 222 -24.44 -49.03 -4.44
N ASP A 223 -23.97 -48.18 -5.36
CA ASP A 223 -23.33 -46.89 -5.08
C ASP A 223 -24.33 -45.72 -4.98
N LEU A 224 -25.62 -45.97 -5.20
CA LEU A 224 -26.72 -45.01 -5.05
C LEU A 224 -27.47 -45.21 -3.72
N HIS A 225 -27.57 -44.15 -2.93
CA HIS A 225 -28.35 -44.08 -1.70
C HIS A 225 -29.57 -43.17 -1.90
N VAL A 226 -30.78 -43.72 -1.86
CA VAL A 226 -32.02 -42.94 -2.03
C VAL A 226 -32.58 -42.58 -0.66
N ILE A 227 -32.79 -41.29 -0.41
CA ILE A 227 -33.39 -40.76 0.83
C ILE A 227 -34.73 -40.13 0.48
N GLN A 228 -35.80 -40.65 1.08
CA GLN A 228 -37.15 -40.14 0.89
C GLN A 228 -37.49 -39.16 2.00
N LEU A 229 -37.85 -37.94 1.61
CA LEU A 229 -38.23 -36.85 2.49
C LEU A 229 -39.69 -36.47 2.24
N LYS A 230 -40.41 -36.17 3.31
CA LYS A 230 -41.72 -35.53 3.24
C LYS A 230 -41.63 -34.15 3.87
N GLU A 231 -42.00 -33.11 3.12
CA GLU A 231 -42.09 -31.76 3.67
C GLU A 231 -43.11 -31.73 4.80
N THR A 232 -42.77 -31.08 5.90
CA THR A 232 -43.63 -30.94 7.07
C THR A 232 -43.60 -29.51 7.56
N LYS A 233 -44.72 -29.02 8.09
CA LYS A 233 -44.77 -27.69 8.69
C LYS A 233 -44.19 -27.73 10.10
N PRO A 234 -43.21 -26.86 10.44
CA PRO A 234 -42.73 -26.73 11.80
C PRO A 234 -43.82 -26.13 12.71
N PRO A 235 -43.77 -26.37 14.03
CA PRO A 235 -44.74 -25.82 14.98
C PRO A 235 -44.70 -24.28 15.06
N HIS A 236 -43.55 -23.68 14.74
CA HIS A 236 -43.36 -22.24 14.60
C HIS A 236 -42.62 -21.94 13.29
N PRO A 237 -42.89 -20.82 12.61
CA PRO A 237 -42.19 -20.47 11.38
C PRO A 237 -40.68 -20.34 11.62
N LEU A 238 -39.89 -21.09 10.86
CA LEU A 238 -38.42 -21.00 10.87
C LEU A 238 -37.89 -19.94 9.89
N LEU A 239 -38.73 -19.56 8.94
CA LEU A 239 -38.56 -18.43 8.05
C LEU A 239 -39.77 -17.51 8.28
N GLN A 240 -39.54 -16.29 8.75
CA GLN A 240 -40.62 -15.40 9.20
C GLN A 240 -41.54 -14.98 8.02
N PRO A 241 -42.86 -15.24 8.05
CA PRO A 241 -43.73 -14.88 6.94
C PRO A 241 -43.78 -13.36 6.72
N LEU A 242 -43.87 -12.95 5.46
CA LEU A 242 -44.05 -11.55 5.09
C LEU A 242 -45.49 -11.09 5.40
N PRO A 243 -45.70 -9.84 5.87
CA PRO A 243 -47.03 -9.28 6.04
C PRO A 243 -47.75 -9.21 4.69
N ILE A 244 -48.98 -9.71 4.61
CA ILE A 244 -49.82 -9.57 3.41
C ILE A 244 -50.20 -8.09 3.29
N LEU A 245 -49.60 -7.36 2.35
CA LEU A 245 -50.10 -6.06 1.93
C LEU A 245 -51.35 -6.28 1.07
N ALA A 246 -52.53 -6.02 1.64
CA ALA A 246 -53.77 -5.97 0.88
C ALA A 246 -53.65 -4.87 -0.17
N VAL A 247 -53.68 -5.23 -1.45
CA VAL A 247 -53.74 -4.26 -2.55
C VAL A 247 -55.14 -3.64 -2.55
N SER A 248 -55.29 -2.46 -1.93
CA SER A 248 -56.45 -1.61 -2.14
C SER A 248 -56.33 -0.97 -3.52
N LYS A 249 -57.23 -1.36 -4.42
CA LYS A 249 -57.58 -0.55 -5.59
C LYS A 249 -58.26 0.71 -5.07
N ASP A 250 -57.60 1.87 -5.16
CA ASP A 250 -58.19 3.14 -5.58
C ASP A 250 -57.22 4.32 -5.36
N GLU A 251 -57.46 5.36 -6.17
CA GLU A 251 -56.99 6.74 -6.07
C GLU A 251 -55.74 7.15 -6.85
N SER A 252 -56.02 7.51 -8.11
CA SER A 252 -55.53 8.75 -8.73
C SER A 252 -55.66 9.97 -7.81
N SER A 253 -54.58 10.75 -7.62
CA SER A 253 -54.59 12.21 -7.81
C SER A 253 -53.29 12.90 -7.33
N THR A 254 -52.82 13.82 -8.18
CA THR A 254 -52.05 15.05 -7.87
C THR A 254 -50.60 14.98 -7.36
N MET A 255 -49.70 15.40 -8.26
CA MET A 255 -48.37 16.01 -8.05
C MET A 255 -48.43 17.31 -7.19
N PRO A 256 -47.28 17.84 -6.69
CA PRO A 256 -46.56 18.86 -7.49
C PRO A 256 -45.02 18.77 -7.50
N THR A 257 -44.48 18.84 -8.74
CA THR A 257 -43.30 19.59 -9.25
C THR A 257 -42.58 20.54 -8.28
N SER A 258 -41.24 20.59 -8.19
CA SER A 258 -40.27 21.32 -9.07
C SER A 258 -39.04 21.57 -8.17
N ILE A 259 -37.77 21.37 -8.52
CA ILE A 259 -36.89 22.26 -9.30
C ILE A 259 -35.61 21.44 -9.68
N ALA A 260 -35.31 21.32 -10.98
CA ALA A 260 -33.96 21.14 -11.54
C ALA A 260 -33.49 22.52 -12.12
N PRO A 261 -32.31 22.79 -12.75
CA PRO A 261 -31.29 21.90 -13.36
C PRO A 261 -29.81 22.41 -13.17
N LYS A 262 -28.70 21.84 -13.69
CA LYS A 262 -28.19 21.87 -15.09
C LYS A 262 -26.78 21.17 -15.18
N VAL A 263 -26.56 20.22 -16.11
CA VAL A 263 -25.78 20.31 -17.41
C VAL A 263 -24.25 20.05 -17.20
N THR A 264 -23.47 19.20 -17.92
CA THR A 264 -23.35 18.88 -19.37
C THR A 264 -22.42 17.66 -19.64
N HIS A 265 -22.73 16.87 -20.70
CA HIS A 265 -21.86 16.20 -21.73
C HIS A 265 -20.57 15.40 -21.35
N LYS A 266 -20.11 14.33 -22.02
CA LYS A 266 -20.45 13.50 -23.21
C LYS A 266 -19.41 12.34 -23.21
N LEU A 267 -19.75 11.13 -23.69
CA LEU A 267 -18.74 10.16 -24.17
C LEU A 267 -19.23 9.49 -25.48
N PRO A 268 -18.32 9.05 -26.39
CA PRO A 268 -18.64 8.71 -27.76
C PRO A 268 -18.85 7.21 -28.02
N ASN A 269 -19.58 6.96 -29.11
CA ASN A 269 -19.79 5.68 -29.81
C ASN A 269 -18.49 5.08 -30.39
N VAL A 270 -18.49 3.76 -30.65
CA VAL A 270 -18.40 3.15 -32.01
C VAL A 270 -18.37 1.61 -31.92
N ASN A 271 -19.33 0.98 -32.60
CA ASN A 271 -19.37 -0.43 -33.00
C ASN A 271 -18.41 -0.72 -34.17
N GLN A 272 -17.85 -1.94 -34.24
CA GLN A 272 -17.54 -2.75 -35.46
C GLN A 272 -16.55 -3.87 -35.08
N THR A 273 -16.57 -5.14 -35.53
CA THR A 273 -17.43 -5.96 -36.40
C THR A 273 -16.99 -7.42 -36.20
N VAL A 274 -17.93 -8.37 -36.27
CA VAL A 274 -17.66 -9.82 -36.36
C VAL A 274 -17.69 -10.24 -37.83
N SER A 275 -16.82 -11.17 -38.26
CA SER A 275 -17.02 -12.23 -39.27
C SER A 275 -15.63 -12.80 -39.69
N GLN A 276 -15.34 -14.07 -40.00
CA GLN A 276 -16.05 -15.20 -40.64
C GLN A 276 -15.33 -16.56 -40.36
N LEU A 277 -15.97 -17.68 -40.81
CA LEU A 277 -15.47 -19.03 -41.20
C LEU A 277 -15.53 -20.14 -40.11
N LYS A 278 -16.54 -21.03 -40.07
CA LYS A 278 -16.81 -22.28 -40.84
C LYS A 278 -15.79 -23.44 -40.67
N THR A 279 -16.12 -24.41 -39.78
CA THR A 279 -16.13 -25.92 -39.83
C THR A 279 -15.11 -26.72 -40.70
N PRO A 280 -14.87 -28.06 -40.49
CA PRO A 280 -15.22 -29.01 -39.39
C PRO A 280 -14.13 -30.05 -38.97
N ALA A 281 -14.40 -30.73 -37.84
CA ALA A 281 -14.05 -32.08 -37.32
C ALA A 281 -12.98 -32.99 -37.97
N LYS A 282 -12.18 -33.67 -37.10
CA LYS A 282 -11.94 -35.12 -37.18
C LYS A 282 -11.31 -35.74 -35.91
N ASP A 283 -11.81 -36.95 -35.64
CA ASP A 283 -11.49 -37.97 -34.64
C ASP A 283 -10.00 -38.25 -34.37
N ILE A 284 -9.68 -38.68 -33.14
CA ILE A 284 -8.88 -39.88 -32.79
C ILE A 284 -8.99 -40.10 -31.26
N GLU A 285 -9.37 -41.32 -30.89
CA GLU A 285 -9.36 -41.89 -29.54
C GLU A 285 -8.35 -43.09 -29.54
N PRO A 286 -8.12 -43.82 -28.43
CA PRO A 286 -7.18 -43.56 -27.33
C PRO A 286 -6.06 -44.64 -27.21
N SER A 287 -5.05 -44.43 -26.35
CA SER A 287 -4.18 -45.51 -25.82
C SER A 287 -3.62 -45.07 -24.46
N SER A 288 -4.15 -45.61 -23.36
CA SER A 288 -3.69 -46.80 -22.63
C SER A 288 -2.36 -46.60 -21.88
N VAL A 289 -2.39 -46.72 -20.55
CA VAL A 289 -1.53 -47.61 -19.72
C VAL A 289 -1.77 -47.33 -18.21
N GLN A 290 -2.38 -48.34 -17.59
CA GLN A 290 -2.12 -48.95 -16.27
C GLN A 290 -2.19 -48.14 -14.96
N LEU A 291 -3.12 -48.61 -14.12
CA LEU A 291 -3.25 -48.41 -12.68
C LEU A 291 -2.21 -49.21 -11.88
N SER A 292 -1.66 -48.61 -10.82
CA SER A 292 -1.13 -49.33 -9.65
C SER A 292 -1.53 -48.64 -8.33
N ASP A 293 -2.19 -49.45 -7.49
CA ASP A 293 -2.73 -49.40 -6.13
C ASP A 293 -2.49 -48.22 -5.12
N PRO A 294 -3.40 -48.07 -4.12
CA PRO A 294 -3.57 -46.88 -3.29
C PRO A 294 -3.19 -47.09 -1.81
N ALA A 295 -2.26 -46.29 -1.28
CA ALA A 295 -2.26 -45.85 0.13
C ALA A 295 -1.19 -44.76 0.33
N THR A 296 -1.58 -43.67 1.01
CA THR A 296 -0.83 -42.45 1.37
C THR A 296 -0.71 -41.38 0.27
N SER A 297 -1.34 -40.21 0.51
CA SER A 297 -0.91 -38.85 0.13
C SER A 297 -2.08 -37.94 -0.31
N ARG A 298 -2.56 -37.04 0.57
CA ARG A 298 -2.75 -35.66 0.10
C ARG A 298 -1.35 -35.03 0.19
N PRO A 299 -0.83 -34.39 -0.86
CA PRO A 299 0.49 -33.78 -0.76
C PRO A 299 0.40 -32.64 0.27
N HIS A 300 1.12 -32.76 1.39
CA HIS A 300 1.47 -31.59 2.18
C HIS A 300 2.18 -30.63 1.23
N TYR A 301 1.70 -29.40 1.14
CA TYR A 301 2.47 -28.34 0.52
C TYR A 301 3.84 -28.33 1.19
N ARG A 302 4.89 -28.59 0.40
CA ARG A 302 6.26 -28.69 0.88
C ARG A 302 7.13 -27.75 0.08
N ASN A 303 7.68 -26.76 0.77
CA ASN A 303 8.73 -25.91 0.24
C ASN A 303 10.06 -26.34 0.89
N HIS A 304 10.77 -27.26 0.24
CA HIS A 304 11.98 -27.87 0.80
C HIS A 304 13.12 -26.87 1.02
N GLU A 305 13.24 -25.86 0.15
CA GLU A 305 14.23 -24.80 0.35
C GLU A 305 13.91 -24.01 1.62
N LEU A 306 12.64 -23.62 1.80
CA LEU A 306 12.19 -22.93 3.00
C LEU A 306 12.39 -23.77 4.25
N GLU A 307 11.99 -25.05 4.24
CA GLU A 307 12.21 -25.98 5.37
C GLU A 307 13.68 -26.08 5.77
N GLN A 308 14.60 -26.14 4.79
CA GLN A 308 16.04 -26.13 5.03
C GLN A 308 16.52 -24.80 5.64
N ILE A 309 16.05 -23.67 5.12
CA ILE A 309 16.35 -22.35 5.68
C ILE A 309 15.87 -22.28 7.14
N MET A 310 14.64 -22.72 7.43
CA MET A 310 14.10 -22.74 8.79
C MET A 310 14.92 -23.65 9.71
N ALA A 311 15.34 -24.82 9.23
CA ALA A 311 16.16 -25.76 10.00
C ALA A 311 17.55 -25.19 10.33
N ASN A 312 18.15 -24.42 9.42
CA ASN A 312 19.47 -23.80 9.62
C ASN A 312 19.45 -22.58 10.54
N ASN A 313 18.26 -21.99 10.79
CA ASN A 313 18.09 -20.79 11.62
C ASN A 313 17.45 -21.09 12.99
N LYS A 314 17.58 -22.32 13.49
CA LYS A 314 17.09 -22.67 14.84
C LYS A 314 17.82 -21.85 15.90
N GLY A 315 17.05 -21.13 16.73
CA GLY A 315 17.58 -20.28 17.80
C GLY A 315 18.26 -19.00 17.34
N SER A 316 18.12 -18.59 16.07
CA SER A 316 18.62 -17.29 15.62
C SER A 316 17.82 -16.14 16.24
N THR A 317 18.47 -15.03 16.54
CA THR A 317 17.78 -13.80 16.98
C THR A 317 17.20 -13.00 15.82
N GLU A 318 17.65 -13.27 14.60
CA GLU A 318 17.16 -12.65 13.37
C GLU A 318 16.93 -13.73 12.31
N LEU A 319 15.78 -13.67 11.65
CA LEU A 319 15.42 -14.53 10.52
C LEU A 319 15.09 -13.64 9.33
N ASN A 320 15.87 -13.80 8.26
CA ASN A 320 15.76 -12.96 7.07
C ASN A 320 15.35 -13.79 5.85
N LEU A 321 14.12 -13.55 5.39
CA LEU A 321 13.45 -14.23 4.28
C LEU A 321 13.07 -13.23 3.18
N LEU A 322 13.95 -12.25 2.92
CA LEU A 322 13.70 -11.20 1.92
C LEU A 322 13.78 -11.72 0.48
N SER A 323 12.91 -11.22 -0.41
CA SER A 323 12.97 -11.51 -1.85
C SER A 323 12.99 -13.01 -2.19
N LYS A 324 12.23 -13.81 -1.42
CA LYS A 324 12.17 -15.27 -1.55
C LYS A 324 10.95 -15.76 -2.33
N GLN A 325 10.15 -14.85 -2.86
CA GLN A 325 8.90 -15.14 -3.57
C GLN A 325 7.91 -15.96 -2.73
N LEU A 326 7.96 -15.80 -1.40
CA LEU A 326 7.11 -16.53 -0.47
C LEU A 326 5.65 -16.12 -0.63
N THR A 327 4.77 -17.10 -0.58
CA THR A 327 3.31 -16.96 -0.72
C THR A 327 2.62 -17.16 0.63
N ASP A 328 1.30 -17.03 0.66
CA ASP A 328 0.49 -17.25 1.87
C ASP A 328 0.67 -18.65 2.46
N ARG A 329 0.77 -19.68 1.60
CA ARG A 329 0.98 -21.07 2.02
C ARG A 329 2.33 -21.29 2.70
N ASP A 330 3.35 -20.53 2.30
CA ASP A 330 4.67 -20.59 2.93
C ASP A 330 4.64 -20.08 4.37
N MET A 331 3.70 -19.18 4.70
CA MET A 331 3.58 -18.62 6.05
C MET A 331 3.13 -19.65 7.07
N GLU A 332 2.36 -20.67 6.67
CA GLU A 332 2.04 -21.80 7.55
C GLU A 332 3.33 -22.50 8.04
N ILE A 333 4.26 -22.75 7.11
CA ILE A 333 5.57 -23.36 7.39
C ILE A 333 6.39 -22.43 8.29
N VAL A 334 6.54 -21.15 7.90
CA VAL A 334 7.34 -20.18 8.67
C VAL A 334 6.85 -20.09 10.11
N VAL A 335 5.54 -19.89 10.29
CA VAL A 335 4.91 -19.70 11.60
C VAL A 335 5.05 -20.95 12.45
N TYR A 336 4.78 -22.13 11.89
CA TYR A 336 4.94 -23.40 12.59
C TYR A 336 6.37 -23.59 13.09
N TYR A 337 7.37 -23.42 12.22
CA TYR A 337 8.76 -23.63 12.59
C TYR A 337 9.26 -22.63 13.64
N VAL A 338 8.90 -21.34 13.50
CA VAL A 338 9.31 -20.30 14.47
C VAL A 338 8.70 -20.59 15.85
N LEU A 339 7.40 -20.88 15.93
CA LEU A 339 6.74 -21.16 17.22
C LEU A 339 7.30 -22.40 17.91
N GLN A 340 7.61 -23.46 17.16
CA GLN A 340 8.09 -24.71 17.75
C GLN A 340 9.59 -24.70 18.06
N ASN A 341 10.41 -24.01 17.26
CA ASN A 341 11.86 -24.21 17.27
C ASN A 341 12.69 -22.94 17.50
N ASN A 342 12.10 -21.75 17.58
CA ASN A 342 12.86 -20.52 17.76
C ASN A 342 12.22 -19.58 18.79
N GLN A 343 12.49 -19.83 20.09
CA GLN A 343 12.00 -18.99 21.19
C GLN A 343 12.84 -17.73 21.44
N THR A 344 13.91 -17.52 20.67
CA THR A 344 14.87 -16.41 20.85
C THR A 344 14.72 -15.34 19.77
N LEU A 345 13.84 -15.53 18.79
CA LEU A 345 13.71 -14.63 17.65
C LEU A 345 13.29 -13.23 18.09
N LEU A 346 14.06 -12.22 17.67
CA LEU A 346 13.80 -10.80 17.93
C LEU A 346 13.33 -10.09 16.67
N ARG A 347 13.83 -10.48 15.48
CA ARG A 347 13.45 -9.85 14.20
C ARG A 347 13.11 -10.88 13.14
N LEU A 348 12.00 -10.65 12.45
CA LEU A 348 11.58 -11.42 11.27
C LEU A 348 11.45 -10.47 10.08
N SER A 349 12.21 -10.73 9.02
CA SER A 349 12.10 -10.00 7.75
C SER A 349 11.47 -10.89 6.69
N LEU A 350 10.32 -10.46 6.18
CA LEU A 350 9.55 -11.03 5.08
C LEU A 350 9.40 -10.00 3.94
N PHE A 351 10.33 -9.06 3.85
CA PHE A 351 10.36 -8.00 2.85
C PHE A 351 10.36 -8.57 1.42
N ASP A 352 9.62 -7.93 0.50
CA ASP A 352 9.62 -8.26 -0.93
C ASP A 352 9.23 -9.72 -1.22
N ASN A 353 8.01 -10.09 -0.85
CA ASN A 353 7.44 -11.41 -1.13
C ASN A 353 6.04 -11.27 -1.74
N HIS A 354 5.28 -12.36 -1.79
CA HIS A 354 3.93 -12.42 -2.36
C HIS A 354 2.90 -12.80 -1.28
N ILE A 355 3.10 -12.29 -0.06
CA ILE A 355 2.22 -12.54 1.09
C ILE A 355 1.00 -11.61 0.97
N GLY A 356 -0.18 -12.19 0.89
CA GLY A 356 -1.48 -11.52 0.97
C GLY A 356 -2.13 -11.66 2.36
N ASP A 357 -3.44 -11.51 2.40
CA ASP A 357 -4.21 -11.48 3.65
C ASP A 357 -4.25 -12.83 4.38
N GLU A 358 -4.25 -13.95 3.64
CA GLU A 358 -4.17 -15.30 4.23
C GLU A 358 -2.82 -15.53 4.93
N GLY A 359 -1.72 -15.08 4.32
CA GLY A 359 -0.40 -15.18 4.95
C GLY A 359 -0.27 -14.24 6.15
N ALA A 360 -0.88 -13.06 6.08
CA ALA A 360 -1.00 -12.16 7.23
C ALA A 360 -1.77 -12.81 8.39
N GLN A 361 -2.84 -13.58 8.12
CA GLN A 361 -3.56 -14.35 9.14
C GLN A 361 -2.63 -15.32 9.88
N HIS A 362 -1.78 -16.05 9.15
CA HIS A 362 -0.81 -16.96 9.75
C HIS A 362 0.22 -16.19 10.61
N ILE A 363 0.77 -15.09 10.09
CA ILE A 363 1.74 -14.25 10.81
C ILE A 363 1.13 -13.62 12.06
N ALA A 364 -0.16 -13.29 12.06
CA ALA A 364 -0.87 -12.84 13.25
C ALA A 364 -0.81 -13.88 14.39
N GLY A 365 -0.72 -15.18 14.05
CA GLY A 365 -0.43 -16.24 15.01
C GLY A 365 0.92 -16.06 15.73
N LEU A 366 1.97 -15.63 15.03
CA LEU A 366 3.25 -15.29 15.67
C LEU A 366 3.10 -14.12 16.63
N ILE A 367 2.37 -13.08 16.23
CA ILE A 367 2.13 -11.90 17.07
C ILE A 367 1.38 -12.29 18.36
N ARG A 368 0.43 -13.25 18.30
CA ARG A 368 -0.30 -13.71 19.49
C ARG A 368 0.56 -14.53 20.45
N TYR A 369 1.35 -15.45 19.92
CA TYR A 369 1.94 -16.52 20.72
C TYR A 369 3.44 -16.35 21.00
N HIS A 370 4.18 -15.66 20.13
CA HIS A 370 5.63 -15.51 20.27
C HIS A 370 5.99 -14.49 21.36
N LYS A 371 6.93 -14.84 22.26
CA LYS A 371 7.21 -14.07 23.49
C LYS A 371 8.42 -13.14 23.45
N THR A 372 9.25 -13.22 22.41
CA THR A 372 10.46 -12.38 22.30
C THR A 372 10.45 -11.43 21.11
N LEU A 373 9.55 -11.63 20.14
CA LEU A 373 9.62 -10.96 18.85
C LEU A 373 9.38 -9.45 19.00
N LYS A 374 10.32 -8.64 18.50
CA LYS A 374 10.35 -7.19 18.60
C LYS A 374 10.01 -6.49 17.29
N GLU A 375 10.40 -7.08 16.16
CA GLU A 375 10.27 -6.47 14.84
C GLU A 375 9.80 -7.47 13.80
N ILE A 376 8.80 -7.07 13.02
CA ILE A 376 8.35 -7.78 11.81
C ILE A 376 8.40 -6.79 10.64
N ARG A 377 9.10 -7.17 9.55
CA ARG A 377 9.14 -6.40 8.30
C ARG A 377 8.37 -7.13 7.21
N LEU A 378 7.28 -6.52 6.75
CA LEU A 378 6.38 -7.04 5.72
C LEU A 378 6.31 -6.11 4.51
N ASN A 379 7.27 -5.21 4.34
CA ASN A 379 7.20 -4.24 3.25
C ASN A 379 7.27 -4.93 1.88
N ASN A 380 6.63 -4.34 0.88
CA ASN A 380 6.56 -4.86 -0.50
C ASN A 380 5.93 -6.27 -0.54
N ASN A 381 4.69 -6.37 -0.09
CA ASN A 381 3.84 -7.57 -0.15
C ASN A 381 2.46 -7.17 -0.69
N ARG A 382 1.46 -8.05 -0.58
CA ARG A 382 0.09 -7.85 -1.09
C ARG A 382 -0.94 -7.83 0.04
N ILE A 383 -0.55 -7.36 1.23
CA ILE A 383 -1.41 -7.34 2.42
C ILE A 383 -2.41 -6.19 2.27
N GLY A 384 -3.69 -6.51 2.26
CA GLY A 384 -4.81 -5.58 2.24
C GLY A 384 -5.42 -5.36 3.62
N ASP A 385 -6.64 -4.83 3.63
CA ASP A 385 -7.35 -4.46 4.87
C ASP A 385 -7.65 -5.65 5.78
N GLU A 386 -7.97 -6.81 5.21
CA GLU A 386 -8.26 -8.03 5.98
C GLU A 386 -7.00 -8.60 6.64
N GLY A 387 -5.84 -8.55 5.99
CA GLY A 387 -4.58 -8.91 6.62
C GLY A 387 -4.25 -8.01 7.80
N ILE A 388 -4.53 -6.71 7.70
CA ILE A 388 -4.41 -5.77 8.81
C ILE A 388 -5.43 -6.03 9.91
N HIS A 389 -6.65 -6.47 9.59
CA HIS A 389 -7.62 -6.90 10.60
C HIS A 389 -7.05 -7.99 11.51
N TYR A 390 -6.40 -9.02 10.95
CA TYR A 390 -5.77 -10.08 11.74
C TYR A 390 -4.62 -9.58 12.61
N PHE A 391 -3.77 -8.70 12.07
CA PHE A 391 -2.70 -8.09 12.86
C PHE A 391 -3.25 -7.22 13.99
N ALA A 392 -4.27 -6.40 13.71
CA ALA A 392 -4.91 -5.55 14.70
C ALA A 392 -5.46 -6.36 15.88
N ASP A 393 -6.16 -7.47 15.61
CA ASP A 393 -6.66 -8.35 16.68
C ASP A 393 -5.53 -8.96 17.51
N ALA A 394 -4.46 -9.41 16.85
CA ALA A 394 -3.29 -9.96 17.54
C ALA A 394 -2.53 -8.91 18.38
N LEU A 395 -2.41 -7.68 17.89
CA LEU A 395 -1.67 -6.59 18.52
C LEU A 395 -2.32 -6.10 19.81
N LYS A 396 -3.65 -6.19 19.95
CA LYS A 396 -4.36 -5.77 21.17
C LYS A 396 -3.82 -6.43 22.44
N ASN A 397 -3.37 -7.67 22.34
CA ASN A 397 -2.83 -8.46 23.46
C ASN A 397 -1.32 -8.71 23.37
N ASN A 398 -0.66 -8.29 22.29
CA ASN A 398 0.79 -8.45 22.16
C ASN A 398 1.53 -7.50 23.11
N GLN A 399 2.58 -8.01 23.77
CA GLN A 399 3.37 -7.27 24.76
C GLN A 399 4.85 -7.14 24.38
N THR A 400 5.22 -7.55 23.17
CA THR A 400 6.62 -7.74 22.80
C THR A 400 7.02 -6.87 21.63
N LEU A 401 6.16 -6.78 20.62
CA LEU A 401 6.42 -6.16 19.34
C LEU A 401 6.50 -4.64 19.50
N THR A 402 7.59 -4.08 19.01
CA THR A 402 7.87 -2.64 19.02
C THR A 402 7.80 -2.02 17.64
N THR A 403 7.99 -2.82 16.58
CA THR A 403 7.97 -2.35 15.19
C THR A 403 7.24 -3.33 14.30
N LEU A 404 6.27 -2.84 13.53
CA LEU A 404 5.59 -3.57 12.47
C LEU A 404 5.63 -2.72 11.19
N SER A 405 6.51 -3.08 10.26
CA SER A 405 6.70 -2.33 9.02
C SER A 405 5.89 -2.95 7.89
N MET A 406 4.99 -2.18 7.29
CA MET A 406 4.03 -2.64 6.28
C MET A 406 3.95 -1.67 5.09
N GLN A 407 5.07 -1.03 4.77
CA GLN A 407 5.15 -0.12 3.62
C GLN A 407 4.95 -0.90 2.30
N PHE A 408 4.51 -0.25 1.22
CA PHE A 408 4.35 -0.91 -0.09
C PHE A 408 3.43 -2.14 -0.01
N ASN A 409 2.24 -1.97 0.57
CA ASN A 409 1.19 -2.99 0.61
C ASN A 409 -0.11 -2.38 0.06
N GLU A 410 -1.24 -3.04 0.25
CA GLU A 410 -2.53 -2.64 -0.29
C GLU A 410 -3.50 -2.15 0.80
N ILE A 411 -2.97 -1.60 1.89
CA ILE A 411 -3.75 -1.16 3.06
C ILE A 411 -4.56 0.08 2.72
N GLY A 412 -5.88 0.00 2.84
CA GLY A 412 -6.84 1.09 2.69
C GLY A 412 -7.27 1.73 4.02
N ASP A 413 -8.31 2.54 3.94
CA ASP A 413 -8.89 3.23 5.10
C ASP A 413 -9.43 2.27 6.17
N ASN A 414 -9.96 1.11 5.76
CA ASN A 414 -10.47 0.11 6.71
C ASN A 414 -9.34 -0.59 7.47
N GLY A 415 -8.25 -0.93 6.81
CA GLY A 415 -7.05 -1.47 7.47
C GLY A 415 -6.47 -0.45 8.44
N ALA A 416 -6.38 0.82 8.04
CA ALA A 416 -5.96 1.90 8.94
C ALA A 416 -6.89 2.05 10.16
N ARG A 417 -8.22 1.90 9.99
CA ARG A 417 -9.18 1.86 11.10
C ARG A 417 -8.91 0.70 12.05
N TYR A 418 -8.72 -0.52 11.55
CA TYR A 418 -8.41 -1.69 12.40
C TYR A 418 -7.12 -1.47 13.18
N LEU A 419 -6.08 -0.94 12.53
CA LEU A 419 -4.84 -0.61 13.19
C LEU A 419 -5.07 0.47 14.27
N ALA A 420 -5.83 1.52 13.98
CA ALA A 420 -6.18 2.56 14.95
C ALA A 420 -6.87 2.00 16.20
N GLU A 421 -7.82 1.06 16.05
CA GLU A 421 -8.46 0.36 17.17
C GLU A 421 -7.45 -0.43 18.01
N ALA A 422 -6.51 -1.11 17.37
CA ALA A 422 -5.45 -1.85 18.08
C ALA A 422 -4.50 -0.92 18.83
N LEU A 423 -4.12 0.22 18.25
CA LEU A 423 -3.18 1.19 18.83
C LEU A 423 -3.74 1.92 20.06
N GLN A 424 -5.06 2.02 20.21
CA GLN A 424 -5.67 2.56 21.43
C GLN A 424 -5.39 1.66 22.65
N ILE A 425 -5.22 0.36 22.42
CA ILE A 425 -5.03 -0.64 23.46
C ILE A 425 -3.55 -1.01 23.60
N ASN A 426 -2.85 -1.17 22.47
CA ASN A 426 -1.46 -1.60 22.44
C ASN A 426 -0.52 -0.51 23.02
N LYS A 427 0.35 -0.92 23.93
CA LYS A 427 1.31 -0.04 24.63
C LYS A 427 2.77 -0.37 24.34
N THR A 428 3.03 -1.16 23.30
CA THR A 428 4.38 -1.70 23.02
C THR A 428 4.93 -1.23 21.68
N LEU A 429 4.06 -1.08 20.68
CA LEU A 429 4.43 -0.55 19.37
C LEU A 429 4.92 0.89 19.50
N LYS A 430 6.08 1.15 18.89
CA LYS A 430 6.73 2.46 18.83
C LYS A 430 6.79 2.99 17.40
N SER A 431 6.74 2.11 16.40
CA SER A 431 6.86 2.45 15.00
C SER A 431 5.96 1.56 14.13
N ILE A 432 5.18 2.21 13.26
CA ILE A 432 4.31 1.60 12.26
C ILE A 432 4.45 2.32 10.92
N PRO A 433 5.56 2.13 10.19
CA PRO A 433 5.74 2.78 8.90
C PRO A 433 4.71 2.27 7.87
N LEU A 434 3.96 3.19 7.26
CA LEU A 434 2.82 2.89 6.36
C LEU A 434 2.97 3.52 4.96
N MET A 435 4.17 3.99 4.60
CA MET A 435 4.47 4.55 3.27
C MET A 435 3.97 3.65 2.12
N ARG A 436 3.47 4.28 1.04
CA ARG A 436 3.04 3.61 -0.20
C ARG A 436 1.99 2.51 0.05
N ASN A 437 0.90 2.90 0.71
CA ASN A 437 -0.32 2.11 0.80
C ASN A 437 -1.48 2.90 0.12
N LYS A 438 -2.73 2.53 0.36
CA LYS A 438 -3.94 3.18 -0.14
C LYS A 438 -4.71 3.89 1.00
N ILE A 439 -4.00 4.37 2.03
CA ILE A 439 -4.60 5.01 3.22
C ILE A 439 -5.00 6.45 2.91
N GLY A 440 -6.26 6.64 2.53
CA GLY A 440 -6.82 7.96 2.30
C GLY A 440 -6.97 8.80 3.58
N GLY A 441 -7.61 9.95 3.41
CA GLY A 441 -7.84 10.91 4.50
C GLY A 441 -8.55 10.35 5.73
N LYS A 442 -9.53 9.46 5.53
CA LYS A 442 -10.29 8.85 6.63
C LYS A 442 -9.42 7.88 7.44
N GLY A 443 -8.65 7.04 6.75
CA GLY A 443 -7.70 6.12 7.40
C GLY A 443 -6.66 6.87 8.22
N ALA A 444 -6.09 7.94 7.66
CA ALA A 444 -5.16 8.81 8.36
C ALA A 444 -5.81 9.49 9.58
N GLN A 445 -7.06 9.96 9.46
CA GLN A 445 -7.83 10.52 10.57
C GLN A 445 -7.99 9.52 11.72
N TYR A 446 -8.38 8.27 11.42
CA TYR A 446 -8.53 7.23 12.44
C TYR A 446 -7.21 7.00 13.19
N LEU A 447 -6.09 6.90 12.48
CA LEU A 447 -4.78 6.72 13.07
C LEU A 447 -4.42 7.89 13.99
N ILE A 448 -4.57 9.14 13.54
CA ILE A 448 -4.20 10.32 14.33
C ILE A 448 -5.08 10.45 15.58
N GLN A 449 -6.37 10.16 15.47
CA GLN A 449 -7.31 10.16 16.60
C GLN A 449 -6.95 9.09 17.63
N ALA A 450 -6.68 7.86 17.19
CA ALA A 450 -6.21 6.80 18.09
C ALA A 450 -4.90 7.18 18.79
N LEU A 451 -4.00 7.85 18.08
CA LEU A 451 -2.73 8.29 18.60
C LEU A 451 -2.84 9.43 19.62
N GLN A 452 -3.97 10.14 19.72
CA GLN A 452 -4.18 11.16 20.76
C GLN A 452 -4.05 10.59 22.18
N HIS A 453 -4.35 9.31 22.37
CA HIS A 453 -4.26 8.61 23.65
C HIS A 453 -3.07 7.64 23.73
N ASN A 454 -2.47 7.28 22.60
CA ASN A 454 -1.30 6.41 22.55
C ASN A 454 -0.03 7.19 22.93
N GLN A 455 0.73 6.67 23.89
CA GLN A 455 1.95 7.33 24.39
C GLN A 455 3.25 6.75 23.82
N THR A 456 3.17 5.67 23.05
CA THR A 456 4.35 4.93 22.58
C THR A 456 4.76 5.30 21.17
N ILE A 457 3.81 5.57 20.28
CA ILE A 457 4.07 6.04 18.92
C ILE A 457 4.18 7.57 18.93
N LYS A 458 5.31 8.07 18.42
CA LYS A 458 5.62 9.50 18.33
C LYS A 458 5.78 10.00 16.88
N SER A 459 5.89 9.07 15.93
CA SER A 459 6.05 9.31 14.50
C SER A 459 4.90 8.69 13.74
N LEU A 460 4.27 9.46 12.85
CA LEU A 460 3.31 8.95 11.87
C LEU A 460 3.80 9.27 10.45
N GLU A 461 4.03 8.21 9.68
CA GLU A 461 4.60 8.20 8.34
C GLU A 461 3.55 7.69 7.36
N LEU A 462 2.93 8.61 6.61
CA LEU A 462 1.85 8.36 5.65
C LEU A 462 2.25 8.79 4.24
N GLU A 463 3.52 8.65 3.90
CA GLU A 463 4.01 9.06 2.58
C GLU A 463 3.35 8.26 1.45
N ASN A 464 3.08 8.90 0.31
CA ASN A 464 2.55 8.23 -0.89
C ASN A 464 1.28 7.40 -0.65
N ASN A 465 0.31 7.93 0.09
CA ASN A 465 -0.92 7.20 0.45
C ASN A 465 -2.18 7.71 -0.29
N GLN A 466 -1.99 8.53 -1.33
CA GLN A 466 -3.08 9.11 -2.14
C GLN A 466 -4.02 10.00 -1.30
N ILE A 467 -3.48 10.65 -0.26
CA ILE A 467 -4.24 11.60 0.56
C ILE A 467 -4.44 12.88 -0.26
N ASP A 468 -5.70 13.24 -0.48
CA ASP A 468 -6.13 14.45 -1.18
C ASP A 468 -6.42 15.61 -0.21
N VAL A 469 -6.83 16.75 -0.75
CA VAL A 469 -7.11 17.98 0.01
C VAL A 469 -8.18 17.75 1.09
N ASP A 470 -9.27 17.04 0.75
CA ASP A 470 -10.35 16.71 1.70
C ASP A 470 -9.84 15.80 2.81
N GLY A 471 -8.96 14.85 2.47
CA GLY A 471 -8.27 14.03 3.45
C GLY A 471 -7.34 14.83 4.37
N ILE A 472 -6.66 15.85 3.84
CA ILE A 472 -5.84 16.74 4.65
C ILE A 472 -6.67 17.57 5.63
N LEU A 473 -7.88 17.98 5.25
CA LEU A 473 -8.81 18.63 6.18
C LEU A 473 -9.11 17.73 7.40
N LEU A 474 -9.40 16.43 7.16
CA LEU A 474 -9.65 15.47 8.23
C LEU A 474 -8.42 15.25 9.12
N ILE A 475 -7.23 15.17 8.51
CA ILE A 475 -5.94 15.07 9.20
C ILE A 475 -5.68 16.32 10.05
N ALA A 476 -5.91 17.51 9.51
CA ALA A 476 -5.72 18.77 10.19
C ALA A 476 -6.62 18.86 11.44
N ASP A 477 -7.90 18.51 11.32
CA ASP A 477 -8.81 18.49 12.47
C ASP A 477 -8.36 17.50 13.56
N ALA A 478 -7.84 16.33 13.17
CA ALA A 478 -7.31 15.35 14.11
C ALA A 478 -5.99 15.81 14.78
N LEU A 479 -5.10 16.48 14.04
CA LEU A 479 -3.83 17.00 14.55
C LEU A 479 -4.00 18.17 15.51
N ARG A 480 -5.05 18.99 15.35
CA ARG A 480 -5.31 20.15 16.20
C ARG A 480 -5.27 19.81 17.69
N ASN A 481 -5.84 18.67 18.07
CA ASN A 481 -5.93 18.20 19.46
C ASN A 481 -4.93 17.09 19.80
N ASN A 482 -4.10 16.65 18.85
CA ASN A 482 -3.10 15.63 19.11
C ASN A 482 -1.92 16.22 19.89
N THR A 483 -1.63 15.63 21.05
CA THR A 483 -0.59 16.09 21.99
C THR A 483 0.58 15.11 22.10
N THR A 484 0.58 14.03 21.31
CA THR A 484 1.50 12.91 21.46
C THR A 484 2.48 12.81 20.30
N LEU A 485 2.05 13.11 19.08
CA LEU A 485 2.86 13.03 17.87
C LEU A 485 3.86 14.19 17.82
N THR A 486 5.13 13.83 17.65
CA THR A 486 6.22 14.80 17.50
C THR A 486 6.72 14.87 16.05
N TYR A 487 6.42 13.86 15.23
CA TYR A 487 6.76 13.80 13.82
C TYR A 487 5.56 13.35 12.99
N VAL A 488 5.25 14.09 11.92
CA VAL A 488 4.25 13.71 10.92
C VAL A 488 4.85 13.95 9.53
N SER A 489 4.73 12.95 8.67
CA SER A 489 5.16 13.04 7.28
C SER A 489 4.04 12.66 6.34
N LEU A 490 3.75 13.60 5.44
CA LEU A 490 2.72 13.50 4.40
C LEU A 490 3.35 13.59 3.01
N PHE A 491 4.64 13.27 2.90
CA PHE A 491 5.40 13.38 1.65
C PHE A 491 4.73 12.66 0.48
N ASN A 492 4.76 13.29 -0.69
CA ASN A 492 4.17 12.78 -1.93
C ASN A 492 2.68 12.41 -1.80
N ASN A 493 1.89 13.35 -1.27
CA ASN A 493 0.42 13.32 -1.25
C ASN A 493 -0.12 14.60 -1.90
N GLN A 494 -1.36 14.59 -2.39
CA GLN A 494 -1.96 15.72 -3.12
C GLN A 494 -2.55 16.75 -2.14
N ILE A 495 -1.68 17.42 -1.39
CA ILE A 495 -2.07 18.41 -0.37
C ILE A 495 -2.51 19.73 -1.02
N GLU A 496 -1.75 20.20 -2.00
CA GLU A 496 -1.97 21.50 -2.67
C GLU A 496 -1.99 22.69 -1.69
N ASP A 497 -2.26 23.88 -2.21
CA ASP A 497 -2.27 25.12 -1.41
C ASP A 497 -3.40 25.13 -0.37
N GLN A 498 -4.56 24.53 -0.68
CA GLN A 498 -5.68 24.43 0.26
C GLN A 498 -5.39 23.46 1.42
N GLY A 499 -4.75 22.33 1.17
CA GLY A 499 -4.33 21.44 2.25
C GLY A 499 -3.29 22.11 3.17
N ALA A 500 -2.37 22.89 2.60
CA ALA A 500 -1.42 23.68 3.40
C ALA A 500 -2.14 24.68 4.32
N LYS A 501 -3.22 25.32 3.84
CA LYS A 501 -4.08 26.20 4.66
C LYS A 501 -4.73 25.47 5.84
N HIS A 502 -5.27 24.27 5.60
CA HIS A 502 -5.88 23.46 6.65
C HIS A 502 -4.85 23.07 7.73
N LEU A 503 -3.68 22.59 7.31
CA LEU A 503 -2.59 22.25 8.22
C LEU A 503 -2.08 23.47 8.99
N ALA A 504 -1.88 24.60 8.33
CA ALA A 504 -1.43 25.84 8.96
C ALA A 504 -2.40 26.30 10.05
N THR A 505 -3.71 26.21 9.77
CA THR A 505 -4.75 26.59 10.73
C THR A 505 -4.77 25.65 11.93
N ALA A 506 -4.68 24.34 11.71
CA ALA A 506 -4.72 23.34 12.78
C ALA A 506 -3.47 23.33 13.66
N LEU A 507 -2.29 23.50 13.06
CA LEU A 507 -1.01 23.40 13.76
C LEU A 507 -0.59 24.72 14.41
N ARG A 508 -1.30 25.82 14.19
CA ARG A 508 -0.99 27.14 14.75
C ARG A 508 -0.71 27.09 16.26
N ASP A 509 -1.59 26.43 17.00
CA ASP A 509 -1.55 26.32 18.46
C ASP A 509 -1.13 24.91 18.95
N ASN A 510 -0.72 24.02 18.03
CA ASN A 510 -0.27 22.68 18.40
C ASN A 510 1.07 22.75 19.17
N ALA A 511 1.08 22.13 20.36
CA ALA A 511 2.19 22.17 21.31
C ALA A 511 3.05 20.90 21.35
N ALA A 512 2.76 19.90 20.50
CA ALA A 512 3.45 18.62 20.50
C ALA A 512 4.32 18.37 19.26
N LEU A 513 3.86 18.80 18.08
CA LEU A 513 4.53 18.51 16.82
C LEU A 513 5.84 19.30 16.69
N LEU A 514 6.95 18.57 16.47
CA LEU A 514 8.29 19.13 16.32
C LEU A 514 8.74 19.15 14.86
N THR A 515 8.35 18.15 14.08
CA THR A 515 8.74 18.01 12.68
C THR A 515 7.53 17.73 11.80
N LEU A 516 7.40 18.52 10.73
CA LEU A 516 6.38 18.36 9.70
C LEU A 516 7.03 18.23 8.33
N ASN A 517 6.76 17.13 7.62
CA ASN A 517 7.24 16.93 6.26
C ASN A 517 6.10 17.02 5.23
N LEU A 518 6.16 18.07 4.40
CA LEU A 518 5.24 18.39 3.30
C LEU A 518 6.02 18.50 1.97
N SER A 519 7.03 17.65 1.80
CA SER A 519 7.81 17.62 0.56
C SER A 519 7.06 16.81 -0.52
N GLU A 520 7.15 17.22 -1.79
CA GLU A 520 6.40 16.62 -2.91
C GLU A 520 4.88 16.70 -2.79
N THR A 521 4.34 17.79 -2.24
CA THR A 521 2.89 17.87 -1.98
C THR A 521 2.15 18.92 -2.79
N ASN A 522 2.76 19.37 -3.90
CA ASN A 522 2.21 20.38 -4.81
C ASN A 522 1.84 21.70 -4.10
N ILE A 523 2.62 22.09 -3.09
CA ILE A 523 2.46 23.38 -2.39
C ILE A 523 3.16 24.45 -3.24
N GLY A 524 2.39 25.37 -3.80
CA GLY A 524 2.90 26.53 -4.54
C GLY A 524 3.15 27.74 -3.63
N ASP A 525 3.26 28.91 -4.25
CA ASP A 525 3.50 30.18 -3.54
C ASP A 525 2.35 30.56 -2.58
N GLU A 526 1.09 30.21 -2.92
CA GLU A 526 -0.05 30.48 -2.04
C GLU A 526 0.00 29.57 -0.80
N GLY A 527 0.29 28.29 -0.98
CA GLY A 527 0.47 27.36 0.12
C GLY A 527 1.65 27.75 1.02
N ALA A 528 2.76 28.21 0.43
CA ALA A 528 3.89 28.77 1.17
C ALA A 528 3.51 29.98 2.04
N GLN A 529 2.55 30.79 1.60
CA GLN A 529 2.00 31.89 2.41
C GLN A 529 1.30 31.36 3.68
N TYR A 530 0.49 30.32 3.55
CA TYR A 530 -0.17 29.71 4.73
C TYR A 530 0.85 29.05 5.67
N ILE A 531 1.89 28.39 5.13
CA ILE A 531 2.98 27.84 5.93
C ILE A 531 3.79 28.96 6.63
N ALA A 532 3.99 30.11 5.97
CA ALA A 532 4.59 31.27 6.61
C ALA A 532 3.75 31.79 7.78
N ASP A 533 2.42 31.84 7.63
CA ASP A 533 1.50 32.20 8.71
C ASP A 533 1.58 31.20 9.88
N LEU A 534 1.70 29.89 9.59
CA LEU A 534 1.97 28.87 10.61
C LEU A 534 3.29 29.15 11.35
N ILE A 535 4.39 29.38 10.61
CA ILE A 535 5.72 29.65 11.18
C ILE A 535 5.69 30.90 12.08
N ARG A 536 4.94 31.95 11.70
CA ARG A 536 4.87 33.19 12.48
C ARG A 536 4.28 32.98 13.88
N HIS A 537 3.33 32.05 14.02
CA HIS A 537 2.55 31.88 15.26
C HIS A 537 2.95 30.65 16.06
N ASN A 538 3.30 29.54 15.41
CA ASN A 538 3.65 28.31 16.10
C ASN A 538 5.00 28.45 16.83
N LYS A 539 5.02 28.02 18.10
CA LYS A 539 6.19 28.13 18.99
C LYS A 539 6.84 26.78 19.32
N THR A 540 6.43 25.74 18.61
CA THR A 540 6.76 24.34 18.93
C THR A 540 7.65 23.73 17.86
N LEU A 541 7.25 23.87 16.60
CA LEU A 541 7.91 23.29 15.44
C LEU A 541 9.38 23.70 15.38
N LYS A 542 10.21 22.69 15.13
CA LYS A 542 11.67 22.78 14.99
C LYS A 542 12.10 22.55 13.54
N GLU A 543 11.35 21.75 12.80
CA GLU A 543 11.66 21.42 11.42
C GLU A 543 10.42 21.39 10.54
N ILE A 544 10.51 22.07 9.40
CA ILE A 544 9.54 21.97 8.31
C ILE A 544 10.30 21.63 7.03
N ARG A 545 9.81 20.62 6.30
CA ARG A 545 10.35 20.24 4.99
C ARG A 545 9.32 20.54 3.90
N LEU A 546 9.73 21.33 2.92
CA LEU A 546 8.95 21.75 1.75
C LEU A 546 9.70 21.41 0.44
N ASN A 547 10.50 20.35 0.44
CA ASN A 547 11.30 20.00 -0.72
C ASN A 547 10.43 19.61 -1.91
N ASN A 548 10.93 19.82 -3.12
CA ASN A 548 10.30 19.38 -4.37
C ASN A 548 8.83 19.83 -4.46
N ASN A 549 8.66 21.14 -4.29
CA ASN A 549 7.39 21.85 -4.44
C ASN A 549 7.59 22.95 -5.50
N HIS A 550 6.52 23.65 -5.87
CA HIS A 550 6.57 24.72 -6.87
C HIS A 550 6.73 26.11 -6.22
N ILE A 551 7.50 26.20 -5.14
CA ILE A 551 7.71 27.45 -4.40
C ILE A 551 8.74 28.29 -5.14
N SER A 552 8.33 29.48 -5.57
CA SER A 552 9.17 30.46 -6.26
C SER A 552 9.67 31.55 -5.30
N ASP A 553 10.38 32.55 -5.84
CA ASP A 553 10.81 33.74 -5.10
C ASP A 553 9.68 34.41 -4.29
N LYS A 554 8.44 34.36 -4.79
CA LYS A 554 7.27 34.94 -4.11
C LYS A 554 6.91 34.17 -2.85
N GLY A 555 6.81 32.83 -2.91
CA GLY A 555 6.56 32.01 -1.73
C GLY A 555 7.68 32.12 -0.69
N ILE A 556 8.93 32.20 -1.16
CA ILE A 556 10.09 32.43 -0.30
C ILE A 556 10.03 33.78 0.42
N GLN A 557 9.52 34.83 -0.21
CA GLN A 557 9.33 36.12 0.45
C GLN A 557 8.46 35.98 1.71
N TYR A 558 7.33 35.25 1.62
CA TYR A 558 6.47 35.02 2.78
C TYR A 558 7.16 34.24 3.88
N LEU A 559 7.84 33.14 3.53
CA LEU A 559 8.58 32.31 4.48
C LEU A 559 9.70 33.12 5.16
N ALA A 560 10.46 33.92 4.41
CA ALA A 560 11.50 34.80 4.92
C ALA A 560 10.95 35.82 5.93
N ASP A 561 9.81 36.46 5.63
CA ASP A 561 9.19 37.42 6.54
C ASP A 561 8.69 36.75 7.83
N ALA A 562 8.19 35.52 7.76
CA ALA A 562 7.85 34.75 8.96
C ALA A 562 9.08 34.36 9.79
N LEU A 563 10.20 33.98 9.14
CA LEU A 563 11.45 33.62 9.81
C LEU A 563 12.09 34.80 10.57
N LYS A 564 11.88 36.05 10.14
CA LYS A 564 12.33 37.24 10.89
C LYS A 564 11.70 37.32 12.28
N ILE A 565 10.50 36.76 12.45
CA ILE A 565 9.72 36.80 13.69
C ILE A 565 9.89 35.50 14.49
N ASN A 566 9.83 34.35 13.82
CA ASN A 566 9.89 33.06 14.49
C ASN A 566 11.24 32.83 15.19
N GLN A 567 11.20 32.34 16.43
CA GLN A 567 12.37 32.06 17.27
C GLN A 567 12.39 30.60 17.74
N THR A 568 11.83 29.67 16.97
CA THR A 568 11.68 28.28 17.39
C THR A 568 12.17 27.29 16.34
N LEU A 569 11.96 27.60 15.07
CA LEU A 569 12.36 26.78 13.94
C LEU A 569 13.89 26.76 13.82
N THR A 570 14.44 25.55 13.70
CA THR A 570 15.87 25.29 13.56
C THR A 570 16.25 24.80 12.17
N THR A 571 15.29 24.24 11.44
CA THR A 571 15.50 23.73 10.07
C THR A 571 14.30 24.08 9.18
N LEU A 572 14.57 24.69 8.03
CA LEU A 572 13.59 24.86 6.95
C LEU A 572 14.22 24.34 5.65
N SER A 573 13.76 23.19 5.18
CA SER A 573 14.26 22.57 3.95
C SER A 573 13.38 22.95 2.76
N MET A 574 13.99 23.50 1.71
CA MET A 574 13.30 23.98 0.50
C MET A 574 14.09 23.58 -0.76
N GLN A 575 14.68 22.40 -0.74
CA GLN A 575 15.43 21.85 -1.88
C GLN A 575 14.47 21.55 -3.04
N PHE A 576 14.96 21.46 -4.28
CA PHE A 576 14.15 21.08 -5.45
C PHE A 576 12.96 22.03 -5.72
N ASN A 577 13.08 23.31 -5.40
CA ASN A 577 12.03 24.30 -5.67
C ASN A 577 12.46 25.25 -6.81
N GLU A 578 11.74 26.36 -6.98
CA GLU A 578 11.97 27.33 -8.06
C GLU A 578 12.60 28.63 -7.54
N ILE A 579 13.43 28.53 -6.50
CA ILE A 579 14.03 29.68 -5.82
C ILE A 579 15.15 30.28 -6.69
N GLY A 580 15.00 31.54 -7.09
CA GLY A 580 15.99 32.32 -7.81
C GLY A 580 16.77 33.28 -6.91
N ASP A 581 17.49 34.22 -7.55
CA ASP A 581 18.31 35.22 -6.85
C ASP A 581 17.50 36.12 -5.91
N ASN A 582 16.25 36.46 -6.24
CA ASN A 582 15.43 37.29 -5.37
C ASN A 582 14.95 36.53 -4.13
N GLY A 583 14.56 35.26 -4.29
CA GLY A 583 14.21 34.39 -3.16
C GLY A 583 15.41 34.21 -2.23
N ALA A 584 16.60 33.96 -2.79
CA ALA A 584 17.85 33.92 -2.02
C ALA A 584 18.13 35.24 -1.29
N ARG A 585 17.85 36.40 -1.90
CA ARG A 585 17.94 37.72 -1.23
C ARG A 585 16.99 37.82 -0.03
N TYR A 586 15.73 37.44 -0.18
CA TYR A 586 14.76 37.47 0.93
C TYR A 586 15.20 36.57 2.09
N LEU A 587 15.68 35.36 1.78
CA LEU A 587 16.26 34.46 2.79
C LEU A 587 17.48 35.09 3.47
N ALA A 588 18.38 35.70 2.70
CA ALA A 588 19.56 36.38 3.25
C ALA A 588 19.18 37.48 4.25
N GLU A 589 18.18 38.30 3.95
CA GLU A 589 17.64 39.31 4.87
C GLU A 589 17.08 38.68 6.14
N ALA A 590 16.33 37.57 6.02
CA ALA A 590 15.79 36.85 7.18
C ALA A 590 16.90 36.24 8.04
N LEU A 591 17.92 35.65 7.43
CA LEU A 591 19.05 35.00 8.12
C LEU A 591 19.92 35.98 8.91
N GLN A 592 20.00 37.25 8.50
CA GLN A 592 20.70 38.27 9.30
C GLN A 592 20.03 38.51 10.65
N ILE A 593 18.69 38.43 10.68
CA ILE A 593 17.87 38.70 11.85
C ILE A 593 17.66 37.43 12.68
N ASN A 594 17.28 36.33 12.04
CA ASN A 594 16.93 35.09 12.72
C ASN A 594 18.14 34.47 13.44
N LYS A 595 17.95 34.11 14.71
CA LYS A 595 19.00 33.54 15.58
C LYS A 595 18.69 32.11 16.04
N THR A 596 17.84 31.38 15.32
CA THR A 596 17.45 30.01 15.69
C THR A 596 17.66 29.00 14.59
N LEU A 597 17.57 29.44 13.33
CA LEU A 597 17.75 28.61 12.16
C LEU A 597 19.22 28.18 12.04
N LYS A 598 19.44 26.86 12.05
CA LYS A 598 20.75 26.22 12.00
C LYS A 598 21.05 25.64 10.62
N SER A 599 20.01 25.31 9.86
CA SER A 599 20.13 24.69 8.55
C SER A 599 19.05 25.19 7.59
N VAL A 600 19.46 25.55 6.37
CA VAL A 600 18.59 25.91 5.24
C VAL A 600 19.12 25.23 3.98
N PRO A 601 18.80 23.94 3.78
CA PRO A 601 19.19 23.24 2.56
C PRO A 601 18.49 23.83 1.33
N LEU A 602 19.27 24.22 0.31
CA LEU A 602 18.82 24.92 -0.90
C LEU A 602 19.23 24.21 -2.21
N MET A 603 19.64 22.95 -2.12
CA MET A 603 19.99 22.11 -3.28
C MET A 603 18.89 22.12 -4.36
N ARG A 604 19.29 22.07 -5.64
CA ARG A 604 18.38 21.94 -6.79
C ARG A 604 17.34 23.06 -6.90
N ASN A 605 17.80 24.30 -6.81
CA ASN A 605 16.99 25.49 -7.07
C ASN A 605 17.53 26.25 -8.31
N ARG A 606 17.07 27.48 -8.54
CA ARG A 606 17.49 28.37 -9.63
C ARG A 606 18.39 29.51 -9.11
N ILE A 607 19.10 29.30 -8.00
CA ILE A 607 19.93 30.34 -7.37
C ILE A 607 21.16 30.58 -8.23
N GLY A 608 21.35 31.81 -8.70
CA GLY A 608 22.53 32.24 -9.44
C GLY A 608 23.60 32.85 -8.53
N GLY A 609 24.62 33.41 -9.16
CA GLY A 609 25.74 34.04 -8.44
C GLY A 609 25.34 35.20 -7.53
N LYS A 610 24.33 36.00 -7.90
CA LYS A 610 23.86 37.10 -7.04
C LYS A 610 23.14 36.57 -5.80
N GLY A 611 22.30 35.56 -5.96
CA GLY A 611 21.62 34.90 -4.84
C GLY A 611 22.62 34.28 -3.87
N ALA A 612 23.62 33.56 -4.39
CA ALA A 612 24.72 33.02 -3.60
C ALA A 612 25.49 34.13 -2.86
N GLN A 613 25.77 35.26 -3.54
CA GLN A 613 26.42 36.42 -2.93
C GLN A 613 25.63 36.97 -1.74
N TYR A 614 24.31 37.17 -1.89
CA TYR A 614 23.45 37.64 -0.80
C TYR A 614 23.48 36.70 0.41
N LEU A 615 23.36 35.39 0.18
CA LEU A 615 23.39 34.38 1.26
C LEU A 615 24.74 34.39 1.98
N ILE A 616 25.86 34.38 1.25
CA ILE A 616 27.19 34.36 1.86
C ILE A 616 27.46 35.64 2.65
N GLN A 617 27.04 36.80 2.15
CA GLN A 617 27.15 38.09 2.85
C GLN A 617 26.33 38.10 4.14
N ALA A 618 25.07 37.64 4.10
CA ALA A 618 24.23 37.54 5.30
C ALA A 618 24.88 36.65 6.39
N LEU A 619 25.50 35.55 5.98
CA LEU A 619 26.17 34.61 6.88
C LEU A 619 27.51 35.11 7.43
N GLN A 620 28.01 36.27 6.99
CA GLN A 620 29.13 36.95 7.66
C GLN A 620 28.74 37.41 9.07
N HIS A 621 27.46 37.74 9.27
CA HIS A 621 26.93 38.25 10.54
C HIS A 621 26.11 37.23 11.33
N ASN A 622 25.61 36.18 10.67
CA ASN A 622 24.95 35.07 11.34
C ASN A 622 26.00 34.07 11.83
N GLN A 623 26.15 33.88 13.14
CA GLN A 623 27.17 32.98 13.72
C GLN A 623 26.70 31.53 13.91
N ILE A 624 25.47 31.21 13.51
CA ILE A 624 24.80 29.95 13.81
C ILE A 624 24.97 28.97 12.64
N ILE A 625 24.69 29.41 11.42
CA ILE A 625 24.80 28.57 10.23
C ILE A 625 26.27 28.43 9.84
N LYS A 626 26.79 27.20 9.91
CA LYS A 626 28.20 26.86 9.59
C LYS A 626 28.36 26.17 8.24
N SER A 627 27.27 25.66 7.67
CA SER A 627 27.21 24.97 6.38
C SER A 627 26.33 25.75 5.42
N LEU A 628 26.83 26.02 4.22
CA LEU A 628 26.05 26.54 3.11
C LEU A 628 26.08 25.56 1.93
N GLU A 629 24.91 25.00 1.64
CA GLU A 629 24.66 23.94 0.65
C GLU A 629 23.88 24.54 -0.53
N LEU A 630 24.59 24.80 -1.64
CA LEU A 630 24.07 25.39 -2.88
C LEU A 630 24.24 24.44 -4.07
N GLU A 631 24.16 23.14 -3.81
CA GLU A 631 24.30 22.11 -4.82
C GLU A 631 23.27 22.23 -5.94
N ALA A 632 23.67 21.91 -7.18
CA ALA A 632 22.78 21.82 -8.33
C ALA A 632 21.93 23.08 -8.54
N ASN A 633 22.55 24.25 -8.43
CA ASN A 633 21.94 25.55 -8.67
C ASN A 633 22.47 26.14 -10.01
N GLN A 634 22.27 27.43 -10.24
CA GLN A 634 22.66 28.13 -11.48
C GLN A 634 23.87 29.04 -11.24
N ILE A 635 24.82 28.61 -10.40
CA ILE A 635 26.05 29.37 -10.13
C ILE A 635 27.07 29.04 -11.22
N ASP A 636 27.20 29.93 -12.20
CA ASP A 636 28.17 29.77 -13.28
C ASP A 636 29.52 30.46 -12.97
N THR A 637 30.44 30.44 -13.94
CA THR A 637 31.74 31.14 -13.90
C THR A 637 31.58 32.61 -13.48
N ASP A 638 30.65 33.36 -14.07
CA ASP A 638 30.44 34.78 -13.72
C ASP A 638 29.84 34.91 -12.32
N GLY A 639 28.98 33.98 -11.93
CA GLY A 639 28.43 33.90 -10.60
C GLY A 639 29.49 33.66 -9.52
N THR A 640 30.51 32.86 -9.80
CA THR A 640 31.63 32.70 -8.87
C THR A 640 32.43 33.97 -8.66
N LEU A 641 32.54 34.84 -9.67
CA LEU A 641 33.19 36.14 -9.55
C LEU A 641 32.46 37.03 -8.53
N LEU A 642 31.12 36.97 -8.50
CA LEU A 642 30.29 37.75 -7.57
C LEU A 642 30.47 37.34 -6.11
N ILE A 643 30.73 36.06 -5.84
CA ILE A 643 30.88 35.55 -4.47
C ILE A 643 32.30 35.70 -3.90
N VAL A 644 33.29 36.14 -4.69
CA VAL A 644 34.71 36.23 -4.27
C VAL A 644 34.88 37.04 -2.99
N ASN A 645 34.36 38.28 -2.97
CA ASN A 645 34.50 39.15 -1.81
C ASN A 645 33.67 38.67 -0.62
N ALA A 646 32.53 38.03 -0.89
CA ALA A 646 31.65 37.50 0.15
C ALA A 646 32.32 36.33 0.88
N LEU A 647 32.90 35.37 0.15
CA LEU A 647 33.63 34.24 0.71
C LEU A 647 34.92 34.67 1.40
N ARG A 648 35.70 35.58 0.78
CA ARG A 648 36.95 36.08 1.38
C ARG A 648 36.76 36.62 2.79
N ASN A 649 35.68 37.39 2.99
CA ASN A 649 35.40 38.06 4.26
C ASN A 649 34.51 37.23 5.20
N ASN A 650 34.03 36.05 4.78
CA ASN A 650 33.20 35.21 5.63
C ASN A 650 34.05 34.42 6.64
N THR A 651 33.81 34.67 7.92
CA THR A 651 34.52 34.03 9.04
C THR A 651 33.68 32.99 9.78
N THR A 652 32.44 32.76 9.33
CA THR A 652 31.49 31.87 9.98
C THR A 652 31.47 30.49 9.33
N LEU A 653 31.42 30.45 8.00
CA LEU A 653 31.19 29.24 7.22
C LEU A 653 32.42 28.33 7.26
N THR A 654 32.21 27.10 7.73
CA THR A 654 33.24 26.05 7.76
C THR A 654 33.05 25.05 6.63
N TYR A 655 31.86 24.99 6.04
CA TYR A 655 31.53 24.14 4.90
C TYR A 655 30.78 24.94 3.84
N VAL A 656 31.25 24.86 2.59
CA VAL A 656 30.56 25.40 1.41
C VAL A 656 30.57 24.33 0.33
N SER A 657 29.40 24.09 -0.24
CA SER A 657 29.23 23.15 -1.34
C SER A 657 28.57 23.84 -2.53
N LEU A 658 29.27 23.76 -3.66
CA LEU A 658 28.82 24.23 -4.97
C LEU A 658 28.71 23.06 -5.95
N PHE A 659 28.56 21.83 -5.45
CA PHE A 659 28.49 20.63 -6.28
C PHE A 659 27.43 20.76 -7.38
N ASN A 660 27.71 20.25 -8.58
CA ASN A 660 26.78 20.27 -9.72
C ASN A 660 26.37 21.70 -10.15
N ASN A 661 27.32 22.63 -10.18
CA ASN A 661 27.15 23.98 -10.72
C ASN A 661 28.13 24.21 -11.89
N GLN A 662 27.84 25.14 -12.80
CA GLN A 662 28.66 25.38 -14.01
C GLN A 662 29.86 26.30 -13.73
N ILE A 663 30.72 25.89 -12.79
CA ILE A 663 31.82 26.71 -12.28
C ILE A 663 32.97 26.81 -13.29
N GLU A 664 33.33 25.69 -13.94
CA GLU A 664 34.42 25.59 -14.92
C GLU A 664 35.79 26.05 -14.37
N ASP A 665 36.80 26.08 -15.24
CA ASP A 665 38.18 26.39 -14.85
C ASP A 665 38.35 27.85 -14.38
N GLN A 666 37.66 28.79 -15.04
CA GLN A 666 37.72 30.20 -14.63
C GLN A 666 36.97 30.46 -13.32
N GLY A 667 35.90 29.74 -13.02
CA GLY A 667 35.27 29.84 -11.71
C GLY A 667 36.13 29.24 -10.60
N ALA A 668 36.86 28.15 -10.88
CA ALA A 668 37.86 27.61 -9.94
C ALA A 668 38.96 28.66 -9.61
N LYS A 669 39.39 29.45 -10.60
CA LYS A 669 40.31 30.60 -10.40
C LYS A 669 39.74 31.67 -9.47
N HIS A 670 38.48 32.05 -9.66
CA HIS A 670 37.80 33.02 -8.79
C HIS A 670 37.73 32.51 -7.34
N LEU A 671 37.32 31.25 -7.16
CA LEU A 671 37.23 30.61 -5.84
C LEU A 671 38.61 30.48 -5.17
N ALA A 672 39.64 30.08 -5.92
CA ALA A 672 41.03 30.05 -5.43
C ALA A 672 41.49 31.43 -4.92
N THR A 673 41.15 32.49 -5.66
CA THR A 673 41.47 33.88 -5.29
C THR A 673 40.67 34.36 -4.08
N ALA A 674 39.45 33.88 -3.89
CA ALA A 674 38.61 34.21 -2.75
C ALA A 674 39.10 33.54 -1.47
N LEU A 675 39.44 32.25 -1.57
CA LEU A 675 39.72 31.40 -0.43
C LEU A 675 41.19 31.38 -0.03
N ARG A 676 42.11 31.96 -0.81
CA ARG A 676 43.54 32.03 -0.52
C ARG A 676 43.84 32.45 0.93
N ASP A 677 43.19 33.53 1.37
CA ASP A 677 43.40 34.15 2.68
C ASP A 677 42.22 33.88 3.65
N ASN A 678 41.26 33.02 3.27
CA ASN A 678 40.12 32.69 4.13
C ASN A 678 40.57 31.78 5.30
N ALA A 679 40.25 32.22 6.52
CA ALA A 679 40.66 31.58 7.77
C ALA A 679 39.57 30.73 8.46
N ALA A 680 38.39 30.59 7.85
CA ALA A 680 37.25 29.89 8.46
C ALA A 680 36.86 28.60 7.72
N LEU A 681 36.94 28.58 6.39
CA LEU A 681 36.46 27.47 5.59
C LEU A 681 37.36 26.23 5.76
N LEU A 682 36.76 25.12 6.16
CA LEU A 682 37.44 23.85 6.39
C LEU A 682 37.21 22.87 5.24
N THR A 683 36.02 22.88 4.66
CA THR A 683 35.63 21.96 3.59
C THR A 683 35.01 22.73 2.43
N LEU A 684 35.54 22.46 1.23
CA LEU A 684 35.04 22.99 -0.04
C LEU A 684 34.65 21.83 -0.96
N ASN A 685 33.40 21.81 -1.42
CA ASN A 685 32.93 20.83 -2.40
C ASN A 685 32.67 21.48 -3.75
N LEU A 686 33.48 21.10 -4.75
CA LEU A 686 33.44 21.48 -6.17
C LEU A 686 33.33 20.22 -7.05
N SER A 687 32.63 19.19 -6.57
CA SER A 687 32.40 17.99 -7.35
C SER A 687 31.37 18.28 -8.45
N GLU A 688 31.49 17.66 -9.63
CA GLU A 688 30.58 17.85 -10.77
C GLU A 688 30.47 19.33 -11.20
N THR A 689 31.58 20.06 -11.29
CA THR A 689 31.56 21.49 -11.65
C THR A 689 32.32 21.83 -12.94
N ASN A 690 32.51 20.84 -13.82
CA ASN A 690 33.22 20.96 -15.10
C ASN A 690 34.66 21.50 -14.98
N ILE A 691 35.36 21.18 -13.91
CA ILE A 691 36.77 21.55 -13.71
C ILE A 691 37.67 20.59 -14.51
N GLY A 692 38.54 21.13 -15.36
CA GLY A 692 39.58 20.42 -16.08
C GLY A 692 40.98 20.59 -15.45
N ASP A 693 42.01 20.27 -16.23
CA ASP A 693 43.40 20.39 -15.80
C ASP A 693 43.81 21.84 -15.47
N GLU A 694 43.27 22.84 -16.18
CA GLU A 694 43.54 24.26 -15.89
C GLU A 694 42.90 24.69 -14.57
N GLY A 695 41.66 24.30 -14.30
CA GLY A 695 41.00 24.58 -13.02
C GLY A 695 41.70 23.89 -11.86
N ALA A 696 42.17 22.65 -12.06
CA ALA A 696 42.99 21.94 -11.08
C ALA A 696 44.30 22.68 -10.77
N GLN A 697 44.90 23.38 -11.74
CA GLN A 697 46.06 24.25 -11.50
C GLN A 697 45.72 25.40 -10.53
N TYR A 698 44.57 26.06 -10.70
CA TYR A 698 44.15 27.12 -9.78
C TYR A 698 43.81 26.60 -8.38
N ILE A 699 43.21 25.40 -8.29
CA ILE A 699 42.99 24.73 -6.99
C ILE A 699 44.32 24.33 -6.34
N ALA A 700 45.31 23.90 -7.12
CA ALA A 700 46.66 23.66 -6.62
C ALA A 700 47.29 24.95 -6.05
N ASP A 701 47.12 26.09 -6.71
CA ASP A 701 47.55 27.38 -6.18
C ASP A 701 46.84 27.76 -4.88
N LEU A 702 45.53 27.47 -4.77
CA LEU A 702 44.81 27.61 -3.50
C LEU A 702 45.43 26.74 -2.39
N ILE A 703 45.71 25.46 -2.66
CA ILE A 703 46.30 24.52 -1.70
C ILE A 703 47.69 24.97 -1.22
N ARG A 704 48.51 25.58 -2.10
CA ARG A 704 49.84 26.08 -1.71
C ARG A 704 49.77 27.17 -0.65
N HIS A 705 48.80 28.07 -0.78
CA HIS A 705 48.73 29.30 0.00
C HIS A 705 47.78 29.19 1.20
N ASN A 706 46.61 28.59 1.04
CA ASN A 706 45.62 28.47 2.10
C ASN A 706 46.13 27.55 3.23
N LYS A 707 45.96 28.00 4.47
CA LYS A 707 46.42 27.31 5.69
C LYS A 707 45.26 26.88 6.60
N THR A 708 44.07 26.70 6.02
CA THR A 708 42.83 26.48 6.78
C THR A 708 42.09 25.23 6.30
N LEU A 709 41.95 25.08 4.98
CA LEU A 709 41.21 24.00 4.35
C LEU A 709 41.81 22.64 4.74
N LYS A 710 40.90 21.75 5.14
CA LYS A 710 41.18 20.37 5.55
C LYS A 710 40.68 19.36 4.54
N GLU A 711 39.64 19.71 3.78
CA GLU A 711 39.03 18.83 2.79
C GLU A 711 38.62 19.60 1.53
N ILE A 712 38.99 19.05 0.37
CA ILE A 712 38.53 19.51 -0.94
C ILE A 712 37.93 18.31 -1.68
N ARG A 713 36.74 18.48 -2.25
CA ARG A 713 36.08 17.47 -3.10
C ARG A 713 35.97 17.98 -4.54
N LEU A 714 36.48 17.18 -5.46
CA LEU A 714 36.56 17.43 -6.91
C LEU A 714 36.06 16.21 -7.70
N ASN A 715 35.19 15.39 -7.12
CA ASN A 715 34.68 14.20 -7.79
C ASN A 715 33.90 14.57 -9.07
N HIS A 716 33.79 13.65 -10.03
CA HIS A 716 32.97 13.86 -11.25
C HIS A 716 33.35 15.11 -12.05
N ASN A 717 34.65 15.37 -12.22
CA ASN A 717 35.16 16.49 -13.02
C ASN A 717 35.93 15.95 -14.25
N HIS A 718 36.65 16.82 -14.95
CA HIS A 718 37.43 16.50 -16.14
C HIS A 718 38.94 16.57 -15.90
N ILE A 719 39.37 16.32 -14.65
CA ILE A 719 40.78 16.40 -14.26
C ILE A 719 41.52 15.16 -14.78
N GLY A 720 42.55 15.36 -15.59
CA GLY A 720 43.41 14.34 -16.14
C GLY A 720 44.78 14.27 -15.48
N ASP A 721 45.73 13.62 -16.16
CA ASP A 721 47.09 13.41 -15.66
C ASP A 721 47.83 14.71 -15.34
N LYS A 722 47.62 15.80 -16.10
CA LYS A 722 48.27 17.09 -15.83
C LYS A 722 47.67 17.80 -14.63
N GLY A 723 46.34 17.77 -14.48
CA GLY A 723 45.68 18.41 -13.35
C GLY A 723 46.01 17.74 -12.02
N ILE A 724 46.05 16.40 -11.99
CA ILE A 724 46.49 15.70 -10.77
C ILE A 724 47.97 15.93 -10.46
N GLN A 725 48.84 16.15 -11.46
CA GLN A 725 50.23 16.56 -11.24
C GLN A 725 50.29 17.90 -10.47
N TYR A 726 49.54 18.91 -10.91
CA TYR A 726 49.49 20.20 -10.22
C TYR A 726 49.03 20.05 -8.75
N LEU A 727 47.96 19.27 -8.53
CA LEU A 727 47.43 19.02 -7.19
C LEU A 727 48.46 18.29 -6.31
N ALA A 728 49.10 17.24 -6.83
CA ALA A 728 50.14 16.49 -6.11
C ALA A 728 51.32 17.38 -5.71
N ASP A 729 51.78 18.24 -6.62
CA ASP A 729 52.86 19.20 -6.34
C ASP A 729 52.50 20.19 -5.23
N ALA A 730 51.27 20.70 -5.24
CA ALA A 730 50.78 21.59 -4.19
C ALA A 730 50.68 20.87 -2.85
N LEU A 731 50.26 19.61 -2.85
CA LEU A 731 50.13 18.78 -1.65
C LEU A 731 51.48 18.46 -1.02
N LYS A 732 52.55 18.31 -1.80
CA LYS A 732 53.89 17.95 -1.31
C LYS A 732 54.31 18.72 -0.05
N ASN A 733 54.03 20.03 0.00
CA ASN A 733 54.37 20.91 1.12
C ASN A 733 53.14 21.44 1.88
N ASN A 734 51.94 21.00 1.54
CA ASN A 734 50.73 21.43 2.25
C ASN A 734 50.66 20.72 3.63
N GLN A 735 50.35 21.51 4.67
CA GLN A 735 50.35 21.08 6.07
C GLN A 735 48.95 21.09 6.70
N THR A 736 47.90 21.32 5.91
CA THR A 736 46.53 21.50 6.42
C THR A 736 45.51 20.55 5.82
N LEU A 737 45.63 20.24 4.53
CA LEU A 737 44.71 19.38 3.81
C LEU A 737 44.92 17.92 4.22
N THR A 738 43.88 17.35 4.79
CA THR A 738 43.86 15.97 5.30
C THR A 738 43.09 15.02 4.39
N SER A 739 42.21 15.55 3.53
CA SER A 739 41.40 14.76 2.61
C SER A 739 41.28 15.46 1.26
N LEU A 740 41.53 14.72 0.18
CA LEU A 740 41.26 15.16 -1.19
C LEU A 740 40.46 14.05 -1.89
N SER A 741 39.29 14.41 -2.41
CA SER A 741 38.47 13.50 -3.19
C SER A 741 38.48 13.92 -4.66
N ILE A 742 38.87 13.02 -5.56
CA ILE A 742 38.95 13.24 -7.00
C ILE A 742 38.52 11.98 -7.78
N GLU A 743 37.51 11.30 -7.26
CA GLU A 743 36.88 10.14 -7.90
C GLU A 743 36.18 10.53 -9.20
N HIS A 744 35.93 9.57 -10.10
CA HIS A 744 35.21 9.82 -11.35
C HIS A 744 35.81 10.96 -12.20
N ASN A 745 37.12 10.94 -12.41
CA ASN A 745 37.84 11.90 -13.25
C ASN A 745 38.56 11.17 -14.40
N ALA A 746 39.47 11.85 -15.10
CA ALA A 746 40.18 11.32 -16.27
C ALA A 746 41.65 10.94 -15.96
N ILE A 747 42.00 10.65 -14.71
CA ILE A 747 43.38 10.32 -14.29
C ILE A 747 43.76 8.93 -14.80
N GLY A 748 44.88 8.82 -15.51
CA GLY A 748 45.45 7.58 -16.02
C GLY A 748 46.64 7.07 -15.22
N ASP A 749 47.31 6.05 -15.75
CA ASP A 749 48.48 5.42 -15.14
C ASP A 749 49.64 6.40 -14.89
N ASN A 750 49.84 7.38 -15.79
CA ASN A 750 50.90 8.37 -15.63
C ASN A 750 50.61 9.35 -14.48
N GLY A 751 49.35 9.79 -14.34
CA GLY A 751 48.93 10.61 -13.21
C GLY A 751 49.03 9.84 -11.89
N ALA A 752 48.58 8.58 -11.87
CA ALA A 752 48.70 7.70 -10.70
C ALA A 752 50.16 7.49 -10.27
N LYS A 753 51.06 7.24 -11.22
CA LYS A 753 52.51 7.16 -10.98
C LYS A 753 53.04 8.44 -10.36
N TYR A 754 52.66 9.60 -10.91
CA TYR A 754 53.14 10.88 -10.39
C TYR A 754 52.68 11.14 -8.95
N VAL A 755 51.40 10.86 -8.65
CA VAL A 755 50.85 10.94 -7.30
C VAL A 755 51.64 10.02 -6.36
N ALA A 756 51.92 8.79 -6.78
CA ALA A 756 52.70 7.82 -6.00
C ALA A 756 54.10 8.35 -5.66
N ASP A 757 54.79 8.94 -6.65
CA ASP A 757 56.15 9.47 -6.51
C ASP A 757 56.20 10.70 -5.59
N VAL A 758 55.20 11.58 -5.67
CA VAL A 758 55.18 12.85 -4.92
C VAL A 758 54.64 12.69 -3.51
N LEU A 759 53.57 11.92 -3.32
CA LEU A 759 52.89 11.81 -2.02
C LEU A 759 53.50 10.77 -1.09
N GLY A 760 54.54 10.03 -1.52
CA GLY A 760 55.30 9.15 -0.63
C GLY A 760 55.94 9.87 0.57
N GLY A 761 56.22 11.17 0.44
CA GLY A 761 56.78 12.01 1.51
C GLY A 761 55.80 12.94 2.24
N ASN A 762 54.52 12.98 1.84
CA ASN A 762 53.55 13.86 2.48
C ASN A 762 52.99 13.23 3.77
N THR A 763 53.10 13.89 4.92
CA THR A 763 52.64 13.34 6.20
C THR A 763 51.29 13.92 6.67
N THR A 764 50.70 14.83 5.91
CA THR A 764 49.51 15.58 6.31
C THR A 764 48.23 14.94 5.76
N LEU A 765 48.25 14.58 4.48
CA LEU A 765 47.13 14.00 3.76
C LEU A 765 46.89 12.59 4.29
N LYS A 766 45.68 12.36 4.78
CA LYS A 766 45.25 11.07 5.35
C LYS A 766 44.46 10.25 4.35
N HIS A 767 43.67 10.93 3.51
CA HIS A 767 42.79 10.27 2.55
C HIS A 767 42.94 10.90 1.17
N LEU A 768 43.19 10.07 0.17
CA LEU A 768 43.11 10.44 -1.23
C LEU A 768 42.20 9.45 -1.95
N TYR A 769 41.08 9.97 -2.48
CA TYR A 769 40.09 9.17 -3.19
C TYR A 769 40.22 9.35 -4.70
N LEU A 770 40.49 8.25 -5.40
CA LEU A 770 40.86 8.14 -6.80
C LEU A 770 40.02 7.09 -7.56
N LYS A 771 39.03 6.46 -6.90
CA LYS A 771 38.18 5.45 -7.54
C LYS A 771 37.52 5.97 -8.82
N TYR A 772 37.23 5.05 -9.72
CA TYR A 772 36.53 5.33 -10.98
C TYR A 772 37.25 6.36 -11.88
N ASN A 773 38.58 6.44 -11.78
CA ASN A 773 39.44 7.07 -12.76
C ASN A 773 39.87 6.05 -13.85
N LYS A 774 40.72 6.47 -14.79
CA LYS A 774 41.27 5.62 -15.87
C LYS A 774 42.59 4.93 -15.46
N ILE A 775 42.72 4.60 -14.17
CA ILE A 775 43.92 3.98 -13.60
C ILE A 775 43.88 2.49 -13.93
N GLY A 776 44.85 2.02 -14.70
CA GLY A 776 45.07 0.63 -15.04
C GLY A 776 45.95 -0.09 -14.03
N GLU A 777 46.42 -1.27 -14.41
CA GLU A 777 47.26 -2.11 -13.56
C GLU A 777 48.60 -1.42 -13.22
N ALA A 778 49.22 -0.76 -14.20
CA ALA A 778 50.51 -0.10 -14.01
C ALA A 778 50.44 1.05 -12.99
N GLY A 779 49.41 1.91 -13.09
CA GLY A 779 49.18 2.98 -12.12
C GLY A 779 48.84 2.43 -10.73
N SER A 780 48.06 1.37 -10.66
CA SER A 780 47.71 0.71 -9.39
C SER A 780 48.93 0.13 -8.68
N GLN A 781 49.88 -0.47 -9.42
CA GLN A 781 51.15 -0.95 -8.86
C GLN A 781 51.97 0.18 -8.24
N HIS A 782 52.04 1.35 -8.90
CA HIS A 782 52.73 2.53 -8.36
C HIS A 782 52.06 3.04 -7.07
N LEU A 783 50.74 3.17 -7.05
CA LEU A 783 49.99 3.64 -5.88
C LEU A 783 50.14 2.68 -4.68
N ASN A 784 50.05 1.37 -4.91
CA ASN A 784 50.28 0.36 -3.88
C ASN A 784 51.69 0.46 -3.27
N ALA A 785 52.72 0.64 -4.10
CA ALA A 785 54.09 0.82 -3.63
C ALA A 785 54.25 2.10 -2.79
N SER A 786 53.59 3.19 -3.18
CA SER A 786 53.60 4.44 -2.41
C SER A 786 52.90 4.32 -1.06
N GLN A 787 51.77 3.60 -0.99
CA GLN A 787 51.05 3.39 0.26
C GLN A 787 51.88 2.61 1.30
N LEU A 788 52.73 1.67 0.86
CA LEU A 788 53.68 0.99 1.75
C LEU A 788 54.73 1.95 2.35
N ASN A 789 55.12 2.96 1.57
CA ASN A 789 56.09 3.97 1.98
C ASN A 789 55.47 5.08 2.85
N ASN A 790 54.17 5.33 2.71
CA ASN A 790 53.45 6.33 3.47
C ASN A 790 52.31 5.71 4.30
N LYS A 791 52.64 5.27 5.52
CA LYS A 791 51.68 4.62 6.45
C LYS A 791 50.57 5.53 6.96
N HIS A 792 50.68 6.85 6.77
CA HIS A 792 49.68 7.82 7.21
C HIS A 792 48.63 8.14 6.14
N LEU A 793 48.93 7.80 4.88
CA LEU A 793 48.07 8.04 3.74
C LEU A 793 47.30 6.77 3.36
N THR A 794 45.98 6.88 3.37
CA THR A 794 45.07 5.88 2.80
C THR A 794 44.67 6.31 1.40
N LEU A 795 45.05 5.50 0.42
CA LEU A 795 44.68 5.66 -0.97
C LEU A 795 43.45 4.80 -1.26
N HIS A 796 42.41 5.37 -1.86
CA HIS A 796 41.21 4.67 -2.30
C HIS A 796 41.14 4.74 -3.83
N PHE A 797 41.63 3.74 -4.57
CA PHE A 797 41.75 3.76 -6.03
C PHE A 797 41.23 2.48 -6.67
#